data_AF-A0A7K4GYB3-F1
#
_entry.id   AF-A0A7K4GYB3-F1
#
_cell.length_a   1.000
_cell.length_b   1.000
_cell.length_c   1.000
_cell.angle_alpha   90.00
_cell.angle_beta   90.00
_cell.angle_gamma   90.00
#
_symmetry.space_group_name_H-M   'P 1'
#
loop_
_entity.id
_entity.type
_entity.pdbx_description
1 polymer ?
#
loop_
_entity_poly.entity_id
_entity_poly.type
_entity_poly.pdbx_seq_one_letter_code
_entity_poly.pdbx_strand_id
1 'polypeptide(L)'
;MEVFLKRAERSFKEKLGEDKTNSILNDIKKATNEIPAKFRRVIGSEIPKFLFNYSQEIEDVSPAITEGVLNNIFIFAESLKDLVNKDRNQVNQMLINRSNNSMRTLSDLLNAFVEKAKSGAVVENLETFEDLLIYMVGGKAEVTQLSDVELFIKRSEKNFSEKLGEDNSHNYSVKIKKTLEEIDESHRDYMSSEMSKYLFKFSQHLEVLSTETLEKILNNILVFSSSITDLNGKNRDQINQEIRKRSDNKLGTLLDLFKACIEEAKENNLLGTSKNLEDILTHLFGEEEKRVQFTDVEAFLKRAEKKYTLILGQDMIQMLMEELLDAIDQMPEQHREYLGSDLAKYLFKYSETASYHEPEKVELVFNGAIMFANSLVDIGDLNKAEINQFIINRSNHKVRGLFDLYLAFLKKIEIRMPFSLEPNFDEILVHTLGRYSGPKLLEQGGLIHDLLSDHHEEIPLAIEHSNWANSLIEIIPRYLDILPKTEGDRVLDFLWENKFPEEQIIEKFRSKISEMPREKEKTFMFRLMNMLTNQILVDEEKDKVLAGALALRILGGIFVEIFGGRNAQIRGIRLNQLLKDRKVSNVENKKKIDEHINRILEEDLKAIQKRTMTINTIIPILSKKRYFIKTYDIVTKDFPEFIVKMITVREEDRLKDIGEKYKRPSVSGDLIPLVNNFLMELDLARRFFKKYFEEMYSIAMDAQKNMLSIRKFFKSLLELSDNMDAIEFFERPIANTEHTIYISLLKYLFDCLPEMFEITRTILDEQEYQRKIMKLDTYLSNWKLEQLNLEISETENKIKEYEGMQEWETTDKLRNLTKFLNRDKNELKFYEIMFRLLNETEKTDEILKKRLDFSKSILEYSNSLKKVHPNLPAALHDYLENLNDFTQEIDKIIEELKKKSSSGIISPFDFRERKDAAEIAKKELSSLCLNKDFINQINSMLEILKTNILE
;
A
#
# COMPACT_ATOMS: atom_id res chain seq x y z
N MET A 1 -60.49 16.46 -6.63
CA MET A 1 -60.21 17.70 -7.39
C MET A 1 -61.39 18.09 -8.26
N GLU A 2 -61.72 17.32 -9.31
CA GLU A 2 -62.76 17.72 -10.28
C GLU A 2 -64.16 17.92 -9.70
N VAL A 3 -64.55 17.12 -8.69
CA VAL A 3 -65.86 17.26 -8.03
C VAL A 3 -66.00 18.57 -7.26
N PHE A 4 -64.94 19.03 -6.58
CA PHE A 4 -64.95 20.29 -5.83
C PHE A 4 -64.89 21.50 -6.77
N LEU A 5 -64.06 21.45 -7.81
CA LEU A 5 -63.99 22.50 -8.82
C LEU A 5 -65.32 22.66 -9.58
N LYS A 6 -65.93 21.56 -10.04
CA LYS A 6 -67.24 21.60 -10.70
C LYS A 6 -68.36 22.16 -9.83
N ARG A 7 -68.30 21.93 -8.51
CA ARG A 7 -69.27 22.49 -7.57
C ARG A 7 -69.04 23.98 -7.30
N ALA A 8 -67.78 24.43 -7.36
CA ALA A 8 -67.40 25.82 -7.17
C ALA A 8 -67.61 26.69 -8.42
N GLU A 9 -67.51 26.08 -9.61
CA GLU A 9 -67.60 26.74 -10.93
C GLU A 9 -68.85 27.60 -11.08
N ARG A 10 -70.02 27.13 -10.63
CA ARG A 10 -71.29 27.86 -10.83
C ARG A 10 -71.24 29.26 -10.21
N SER A 11 -70.82 29.37 -8.95
CA SER A 11 -70.75 30.65 -8.25
C SER A 11 -69.76 31.58 -8.96
N PHE A 12 -68.57 31.09 -9.32
CA PHE A 12 -67.59 31.92 -10.02
C PHE A 12 -68.07 32.38 -11.41
N LYS A 13 -68.77 31.51 -12.16
CA LYS A 13 -69.38 31.87 -13.46
C LYS A 13 -70.43 32.96 -13.32
N GLU A 14 -71.28 32.87 -12.32
CA GLU A 14 -72.30 33.89 -12.01
C GLU A 14 -71.66 35.24 -11.65
N LYS A 15 -70.43 35.24 -11.09
CA LYS A 15 -69.73 36.45 -10.65
C LYS A 15 -68.79 37.09 -11.68
N LEU A 16 -68.04 36.29 -12.45
CA LEU A 16 -66.99 36.74 -13.37
C LEU A 16 -67.32 36.55 -14.86
N GLY A 17 -68.41 35.84 -15.16
CA GLY A 17 -68.75 35.39 -16.51
C GLY A 17 -68.14 34.02 -16.84
N GLU A 18 -68.80 33.31 -17.75
CA GLU A 18 -68.49 31.90 -18.05
C GLU A 18 -67.11 31.71 -18.70
N ASP A 19 -66.78 32.50 -19.73
CA ASP A 19 -65.53 32.35 -20.48
C ASP A 19 -64.30 32.63 -19.62
N LYS A 20 -64.34 33.70 -18.81
CA LYS A 20 -63.25 34.07 -17.90
C LYS A 20 -63.05 33.03 -16.80
N THR A 21 -64.13 32.58 -16.18
CA THR A 21 -64.08 31.57 -15.11
C THR A 21 -63.50 30.26 -15.62
N ASN A 22 -63.93 29.81 -16.81
CA ASN A 22 -63.43 28.58 -17.41
C ASN A 22 -61.93 28.69 -17.76
N SER A 23 -61.46 29.84 -18.24
CA SER A 23 -60.04 30.05 -18.53
C SER A 23 -59.19 29.90 -17.26
N ILE A 24 -59.49 30.68 -16.22
CA ILE A 24 -58.66 30.75 -15.02
C ILE A 24 -58.68 29.41 -14.25
N LEU A 25 -59.85 28.75 -14.15
CA LEU A 25 -59.93 27.45 -13.47
C LEU A 25 -59.21 26.33 -14.23
N ASN A 26 -59.18 26.37 -15.57
CA ASN A 26 -58.39 25.44 -16.37
C ASN A 26 -56.89 25.66 -16.18
N ASP A 27 -56.45 26.91 -16.10
CA ASP A 27 -55.05 27.25 -15.85
C ASP A 27 -54.60 26.79 -14.46
N ILE A 28 -55.42 27.01 -13.41
CA ILE A 28 -55.17 26.48 -12.06
C ILE A 28 -55.09 24.94 -12.08
N LYS A 29 -56.01 24.28 -12.80
CA LYS A 29 -56.04 22.81 -12.92
C LYS A 29 -54.76 22.29 -13.59
N LYS A 30 -54.30 22.97 -14.64
CA LYS A 30 -53.06 22.64 -15.36
C LYS A 30 -51.84 22.85 -14.47
N ALA A 31 -51.71 24.01 -13.83
CA ALA A 31 -50.60 24.31 -12.91
C ALA A 31 -50.52 23.31 -11.75
N THR A 32 -51.65 22.98 -11.13
CA THR A 32 -51.72 22.00 -10.03
C THR A 32 -51.26 20.60 -10.47
N ASN A 33 -51.53 20.23 -11.72
CA ASN A 33 -51.10 18.97 -12.33
C ASN A 33 -49.64 18.97 -12.79
N GLU A 34 -48.92 20.08 -12.66
CA GLU A 34 -47.49 20.19 -12.95
C GLU A 34 -46.64 20.25 -11.68
N ILE A 35 -47.24 20.51 -10.51
CA ILE A 35 -46.58 20.44 -9.20
C ILE A 35 -45.94 19.05 -8.98
N PRO A 36 -44.68 18.94 -8.51
CA PRO A 36 -44.04 17.65 -8.26
C PRO A 36 -44.87 16.72 -7.37
N ALA A 37 -44.92 15.42 -7.71
CA ALA A 37 -45.83 14.44 -7.09
C ALA A 37 -45.75 14.39 -5.56
N LYS A 38 -44.55 14.58 -4.99
CA LYS A 38 -44.30 14.66 -3.55
C LYS A 38 -45.05 15.82 -2.88
N PHE A 39 -45.22 16.97 -3.53
CA PHE A 39 -45.99 18.10 -2.97
C PHE A 39 -47.46 18.04 -3.37
N ARG A 40 -47.76 17.53 -4.57
CA ARG A 40 -49.12 17.37 -5.08
C ARG A 40 -50.03 16.53 -4.17
N ARG A 41 -49.49 15.50 -3.51
CA ARG A 41 -50.25 14.69 -2.53
C ARG A 41 -50.75 15.50 -1.31
N VAL A 42 -50.10 16.62 -0.98
CA VAL A 42 -50.45 17.47 0.15
C VAL A 42 -51.30 18.65 -0.33
N ILE A 43 -50.80 19.43 -1.27
CA ILE A 43 -51.43 20.69 -1.67
C ILE A 43 -52.48 20.53 -2.78
N GLY A 44 -52.39 19.48 -3.59
CA GLY A 44 -53.25 19.27 -4.76
C GLY A 44 -54.72 18.98 -4.42
N SER A 45 -55.01 18.51 -3.21
CA SER A 45 -56.39 18.41 -2.69
C SER A 45 -56.83 19.64 -1.92
N GLU A 46 -55.91 20.45 -1.41
CA GLU A 46 -56.20 21.63 -0.61
C GLU A 46 -56.60 22.82 -1.49
N ILE A 47 -55.96 23.02 -2.64
CA ILE A 47 -56.34 24.08 -3.60
C ILE A 47 -57.82 23.96 -4.03
N PRO A 48 -58.33 22.78 -4.46
CA PRO A 48 -59.74 22.63 -4.82
C PRO A 48 -60.70 22.79 -3.63
N LYS A 49 -60.32 22.37 -2.43
CA LYS A 49 -61.13 22.57 -1.21
C LYS A 49 -61.23 24.05 -0.86
N PHE A 50 -60.10 24.77 -0.95
CA PHE A 50 -60.05 26.19 -0.72
C PHE A 50 -60.96 26.94 -1.71
N LEU A 51 -60.85 26.64 -3.01
CA LEU A 51 -61.70 27.23 -4.05
C LEU A 51 -63.19 26.96 -3.81
N PHE A 52 -63.54 25.75 -3.40
CA PHE A 52 -64.93 25.40 -3.07
C PHE A 52 -65.45 26.13 -1.83
N ASN A 53 -64.64 26.26 -0.78
CA ASN A 53 -65.04 27.02 0.41
C ASN A 53 -65.20 28.50 0.07
N TYR A 54 -64.23 29.07 -0.66
CA TYR A 54 -64.30 30.45 -1.10
C TYR A 54 -65.53 30.70 -1.98
N SER A 55 -65.88 29.77 -2.89
CA SER A 55 -67.07 29.89 -3.75
C SER A 55 -68.40 29.98 -3.01
N GLN A 56 -68.47 29.53 -1.75
CA GLN A 56 -69.67 29.67 -0.91
C GLN A 56 -69.82 31.07 -0.33
N GLU A 57 -68.75 31.87 -0.30
CA GLU A 57 -68.69 33.18 0.36
C GLU A 57 -68.57 34.35 -0.64
N ILE A 58 -68.68 34.10 -1.96
CA ILE A 58 -68.38 35.11 -2.99
C ILE A 58 -69.51 36.10 -3.28
N GLU A 59 -70.74 35.84 -2.83
CA GLU A 59 -71.90 36.69 -3.16
C GLU A 59 -71.65 38.15 -2.74
N ASP A 60 -71.06 38.35 -1.55
CA ASP A 60 -70.78 39.67 -0.95
C ASP A 60 -69.44 40.29 -1.37
N VAL A 61 -68.63 39.59 -2.17
CA VAL A 61 -67.29 40.03 -2.59
C VAL A 61 -67.34 40.67 -3.98
N SER A 62 -66.53 41.70 -4.27
CA SER A 62 -66.54 42.32 -5.61
C SER A 62 -65.92 41.40 -6.67
N PRO A 63 -66.39 41.45 -7.94
CA PRO A 63 -65.82 40.64 -9.03
C PRO A 63 -64.30 40.81 -9.18
N ALA A 64 -63.76 42.02 -8.99
CA ALA A 64 -62.32 42.26 -9.08
C ALA A 64 -61.52 41.53 -8.00
N ILE A 65 -62.04 41.46 -6.76
CA ILE A 65 -61.39 40.71 -5.67
C ILE A 65 -61.50 39.21 -5.94
N THR A 66 -62.64 38.74 -6.45
CA THR A 66 -62.82 37.34 -6.84
C THR A 66 -61.84 36.92 -7.94
N GLU A 67 -61.65 37.74 -8.98
CA GLU A 67 -60.67 37.52 -10.05
C GLU A 67 -59.24 37.53 -9.49
N GLY A 68 -58.90 38.48 -8.61
CA GLY A 68 -57.60 38.57 -7.96
C GLY A 68 -57.25 37.37 -7.08
N VAL A 69 -58.22 36.83 -6.33
CA VAL A 69 -58.03 35.61 -5.53
C VAL A 69 -57.76 34.40 -6.42
N LEU A 70 -58.50 34.23 -7.52
CA LEU A 70 -58.28 33.12 -8.45
C LEU A 70 -56.91 33.22 -9.13
N ASN A 71 -56.50 34.42 -9.56
CA ASN A 71 -55.18 34.66 -10.15
C ASN A 71 -54.05 34.40 -9.16
N ASN A 72 -54.19 34.78 -7.89
CA ASN A 72 -53.19 34.46 -6.87
C ASN A 72 -53.12 32.95 -6.57
N ILE A 73 -54.23 32.23 -6.62
CA ILE A 73 -54.19 30.75 -6.49
C ILE A 73 -53.45 30.12 -7.69
N PHE A 74 -53.63 30.66 -8.90
CA PHE A 74 -52.88 30.24 -10.08
C PHE A 74 -51.37 30.50 -9.92
N ILE A 75 -50.98 31.72 -9.55
CA ILE A 75 -49.58 32.11 -9.32
C ILE A 75 -48.94 31.22 -8.25
N PHE A 76 -49.67 30.93 -7.16
CA PHE A 76 -49.21 30.01 -6.14
C PHE A 76 -48.94 28.62 -6.72
N ALA A 77 -49.87 28.06 -7.50
CA ALA A 77 -49.69 26.74 -8.12
C ALA A 77 -48.52 26.69 -9.11
N GLU A 78 -48.32 27.74 -9.92
CA GLU A 78 -47.19 27.89 -10.85
C GLU A 78 -45.85 27.92 -10.10
N SER A 79 -45.74 28.73 -9.05
CA SER A 79 -44.51 28.87 -8.25
C SER A 79 -44.01 27.54 -7.66
N LEU A 80 -44.91 26.60 -7.40
CA LEU A 80 -44.58 25.29 -6.81
C LEU A 80 -44.01 24.28 -7.81
N LYS A 81 -44.05 24.58 -9.12
CA LYS A 81 -43.44 23.71 -10.14
C LYS A 81 -41.93 23.58 -9.95
N ASP A 82 -41.28 24.64 -9.49
CA ASP A 82 -39.82 24.71 -9.27
C ASP A 82 -39.30 23.82 -8.12
N LEU A 83 -40.19 23.20 -7.34
CA LEU A 83 -39.81 22.36 -6.19
C LEU A 83 -39.29 20.95 -6.55
N VAL A 84 -38.92 20.69 -7.81
CA VAL A 84 -38.49 19.36 -8.29
C VAL A 84 -37.33 18.79 -7.43
N ASN A 85 -36.37 19.64 -7.07
CA ASN A 85 -35.13 19.23 -6.40
C ASN A 85 -35.14 19.38 -4.86
N LYS A 86 -36.25 19.81 -4.25
CA LYS A 86 -36.36 20.01 -2.79
C LYS A 86 -37.25 18.96 -2.12
N ASP A 87 -36.87 18.42 -0.97
CA ASP A 87 -37.74 17.52 -0.21
C ASP A 87 -38.77 18.30 0.64
N ARG A 88 -39.73 17.58 1.23
CA ARG A 88 -40.79 18.19 2.04
C ARG A 88 -40.28 18.87 3.31
N ASN A 89 -39.25 18.30 3.94
CA ASN A 89 -38.70 18.83 5.18
C ASN A 89 -37.94 20.12 4.89
N GLN A 90 -37.18 20.17 3.80
CA GLN A 90 -36.49 21.35 3.31
C GLN A 90 -37.47 22.50 3.02
N VAL A 91 -38.59 22.23 2.33
CA VAL A 91 -39.60 23.25 2.05
C VAL A 91 -40.29 23.75 3.33
N ASN A 92 -40.65 22.84 4.24
CA ASN A 92 -41.23 23.22 5.53
C ASN A 92 -40.25 24.01 6.40
N GLN A 93 -38.97 23.64 6.41
CA GLN A 93 -37.93 24.40 7.10
C GLN A 93 -37.72 25.78 6.48
N MET A 94 -37.74 25.89 5.14
CA MET A 94 -37.67 27.20 4.47
C MET A 94 -38.85 28.10 4.88
N LEU A 95 -40.06 27.54 4.95
CA LEU A 95 -41.24 28.26 5.42
C LEU A 95 -41.10 28.70 6.87
N ILE A 96 -40.75 27.77 7.76
CA ILE A 96 -40.58 28.02 9.19
C ILE A 96 -39.53 29.10 9.43
N ASN A 97 -38.38 28.98 8.76
CA ASN A 97 -37.23 29.85 8.98
C ASN A 97 -37.50 31.25 8.44
N ARG A 98 -38.07 31.38 7.23
CA ARG A 98 -38.36 32.70 6.66
C ARG A 98 -39.48 33.41 7.38
N SER A 99 -40.55 32.69 7.70
CA SER A 99 -41.74 33.22 8.34
C SER A 99 -41.59 33.46 9.85
N ASN A 100 -40.41 33.21 10.43
CA ASN A 100 -40.19 33.20 11.88
C ASN A 100 -41.27 32.38 12.62
N ASN A 101 -41.48 31.13 12.18
CA ASN A 101 -42.49 30.18 12.67
C ASN A 101 -43.97 30.51 12.39
N SER A 102 -44.31 31.61 11.69
CA SER A 102 -45.71 31.94 11.40
C SER A 102 -46.35 31.06 10.32
N MET A 103 -45.55 30.43 9.46
CA MET A 103 -46.02 29.47 8.44
C MET A 103 -45.18 28.19 8.53
N ARG A 104 -45.84 27.03 8.67
CA ARG A 104 -45.17 25.75 8.89
C ARG A 104 -45.34 24.79 7.73
N THR A 105 -46.38 24.99 6.93
CA THR A 105 -46.75 24.12 5.82
C THR A 105 -47.12 24.94 4.57
N LEU A 106 -47.10 24.28 3.40
CA LEU A 106 -47.58 24.88 2.15
C LEU A 106 -49.06 25.31 2.22
N SER A 107 -49.87 24.66 3.06
CA SER A 107 -51.27 25.06 3.28
C SER A 107 -51.36 26.36 4.07
N ASP A 108 -50.49 26.56 5.07
CA ASP A 108 -50.42 27.83 5.81
C ASP A 108 -50.00 28.98 4.87
N LEU A 109 -49.04 28.69 3.97
CA LEU A 109 -48.60 29.64 2.95
C LEU A 109 -49.72 29.98 1.97
N LEU A 110 -50.47 28.98 1.46
CA LEU A 110 -51.61 29.20 0.57
C LEU A 110 -52.66 30.10 1.24
N ASN A 111 -53.03 29.79 2.49
CA ASN A 111 -54.01 30.57 3.23
C ASN A 111 -53.52 32.02 3.41
N ALA A 112 -52.28 32.22 3.85
CA ALA A 112 -51.74 33.55 4.04
C ALA A 112 -51.64 34.34 2.73
N PHE A 113 -51.26 33.69 1.63
CA PHE A 113 -51.15 34.32 0.31
C PHE A 113 -52.52 34.74 -0.22
N VAL A 114 -53.55 33.92 -0.03
CA VAL A 114 -54.91 34.28 -0.44
C VAL A 114 -55.55 35.33 0.47
N GLU A 115 -55.28 35.34 1.78
CA GLU A 115 -55.74 36.43 2.65
C GLU A 115 -55.14 37.78 2.23
N LYS A 116 -53.89 37.81 1.77
CA LYS A 116 -53.28 38.99 1.12
C LYS A 116 -53.98 39.37 -0.21
N ALA A 117 -54.50 38.41 -0.96
CA ALA A 117 -55.27 38.67 -2.17
C ALA A 117 -56.63 39.32 -1.87
N LYS A 118 -57.32 38.85 -0.81
CA LYS A 118 -58.61 39.40 -0.37
C LYS A 118 -58.52 40.86 0.07
N SER A 119 -57.36 41.29 0.58
CA SER A 119 -57.10 42.70 0.93
C SER A 119 -56.75 43.60 -0.26
N GLY A 120 -56.79 43.09 -1.49
CA GLY A 120 -56.64 43.87 -2.71
C GLY A 120 -55.19 44.00 -3.22
N ALA A 121 -54.26 43.19 -2.72
CA ALA A 121 -52.88 43.21 -3.21
C ALA A 121 -52.77 42.56 -4.59
N VAL A 122 -52.44 43.38 -5.61
CA VAL A 122 -52.20 42.93 -6.98
C VAL A 122 -50.77 42.42 -7.09
N VAL A 123 -50.62 41.20 -7.63
CA VAL A 123 -49.33 40.52 -7.78
C VAL A 123 -49.09 40.30 -9.27
N GLU A 124 -47.99 40.85 -9.80
CA GLU A 124 -47.51 40.55 -11.15
C GLU A 124 -46.14 39.86 -11.05
N ASN A 125 -45.97 38.74 -11.76
CA ASN A 125 -44.72 37.99 -11.97
C ASN A 125 -44.03 37.40 -10.72
N LEU A 126 -44.69 36.46 -10.02
CA LEU A 126 -44.01 35.52 -9.12
C LEU A 126 -43.87 34.16 -9.82
N GLU A 127 -42.75 33.93 -10.49
CA GLU A 127 -42.52 32.71 -11.28
C GLU A 127 -41.96 31.56 -10.43
N THR A 128 -41.23 31.84 -9.35
CA THR A 128 -40.60 30.81 -8.52
C THR A 128 -41.16 30.76 -7.09
N PHE A 129 -41.01 29.60 -6.43
CA PHE A 129 -41.37 29.44 -5.02
C PHE A 129 -40.62 30.42 -4.11
N GLU A 130 -39.39 30.75 -4.49
CA GLU A 130 -38.53 31.67 -3.77
C GLU A 130 -39.07 33.10 -3.83
N ASP A 131 -39.52 33.55 -5.00
CA ASP A 131 -40.15 34.86 -5.18
C ASP A 131 -41.44 34.97 -4.36
N LEU A 132 -42.22 33.89 -4.32
CA LEU A 132 -43.43 33.84 -3.50
C LEU A 132 -43.12 33.99 -2.00
N LEU A 133 -42.05 33.38 -1.51
CA LEU A 133 -41.61 33.57 -0.12
C LEU A 133 -41.11 34.99 0.16
N ILE A 134 -40.37 35.58 -0.78
CA ILE A 134 -39.90 36.97 -0.66
C ILE A 134 -41.08 37.94 -0.64
N TYR A 135 -42.08 37.74 -1.51
CA TYR A 135 -43.29 38.55 -1.52
C TYR A 135 -44.09 38.41 -0.22
N MET A 136 -44.13 37.20 0.34
CA MET A 136 -44.86 36.94 1.56
C MET A 136 -44.18 37.53 2.80
N VAL A 137 -42.85 37.49 2.87
CA VAL A 137 -42.11 37.68 4.12
C VAL A 137 -40.95 38.70 4.05
N GLY A 138 -40.56 39.17 2.86
CA GLY A 138 -39.51 40.20 2.64
C GLY A 138 -38.18 39.67 2.09
N GLY A 139 -37.32 40.59 1.62
CA GLY A 139 -36.07 40.32 0.89
C GLY A 139 -34.93 39.70 1.71
N LYS A 140 -34.08 38.92 1.01
CA LYS A 140 -32.97 38.07 1.49
C LYS A 140 -32.17 38.69 2.65
N ALA A 141 -32.39 38.20 3.87
CA ALA A 141 -31.30 38.09 4.82
C ALA A 141 -30.32 37.05 4.27
N GLU A 142 -29.03 37.36 4.21
CA GLU A 142 -27.98 36.35 4.04
C GLU A 142 -28.10 35.37 5.20
N VAL A 143 -28.79 34.25 4.96
CA VAL A 143 -28.90 33.18 5.94
C VAL A 143 -27.63 32.35 5.80
N THR A 144 -26.62 32.67 6.61
CA THR A 144 -25.79 31.59 7.14
C THR A 144 -26.77 30.61 7.78
N GLN A 145 -26.85 29.39 7.24
CA GLN A 145 -27.61 28.31 7.88
C GLN A 145 -26.95 28.07 9.23
N LEU A 146 -27.41 28.77 10.27
CA LEU A 146 -27.01 28.47 11.63
C LEU A 146 -27.65 27.12 11.96
N SER A 147 -26.82 26.13 12.22
CA SER A 147 -27.23 24.88 12.86
C SER A 147 -27.98 25.19 14.17
N ASP A 148 -28.83 24.27 14.63
CA ASP A 148 -29.56 24.44 15.91
C ASP A 148 -28.59 24.76 17.06
N VAL A 149 -27.38 24.19 17.05
CA VAL A 149 -26.29 24.47 17.99
C VAL A 149 -25.86 25.94 17.92
N GLU A 150 -25.59 26.46 16.72
CA GLU A 150 -25.20 27.86 16.53
C GLU A 150 -26.32 28.83 16.92
N LEU A 151 -27.57 28.48 16.66
CA LEU A 151 -28.73 29.28 17.04
C LEU A 151 -28.86 29.37 18.57
N PHE A 152 -28.70 28.26 19.30
CA PHE A 152 -28.75 28.25 20.76
C PHE A 152 -27.59 29.03 21.37
N ILE A 153 -26.37 28.91 20.82
CA ILE A 153 -25.20 29.68 21.29
C ILE A 153 -25.42 31.18 21.03
N LYS A 154 -25.85 31.58 19.84
CA LYS A 154 -26.13 32.99 19.50
C LYS A 154 -27.22 33.62 20.37
N ARG A 155 -28.25 32.84 20.71
CA ARG A 155 -29.30 33.31 21.65
C ARG A 155 -28.77 33.44 23.08
N SER A 156 -27.88 32.54 23.48
CA SER A 156 -27.22 32.61 24.79
C SER A 156 -26.30 33.83 24.87
N GLU A 157 -25.55 34.13 23.81
CA GLU A 157 -24.70 35.33 23.66
C GLU A 157 -25.46 36.61 24.00
N LYS A 158 -26.68 36.75 23.46
CA LYS A 158 -27.51 37.94 23.67
C LYS A 158 -27.96 38.08 25.12
N ASN A 159 -28.21 36.99 25.82
CA ASN A 159 -28.59 37.04 27.22
C ASN A 159 -27.37 37.26 28.12
N PHE A 160 -26.22 36.65 27.79
CA PHE A 160 -24.98 36.85 28.54
C PHE A 160 -24.44 38.28 28.41
N SER A 161 -24.65 38.96 27.27
CA SER A 161 -24.18 40.33 27.07
C SER A 161 -24.83 41.33 28.03
N GLU A 162 -26.05 41.04 28.53
CA GLU A 162 -26.71 41.84 29.57
C GLU A 162 -25.93 41.85 30.91
N LYS A 163 -25.08 40.85 31.17
CA LYS A 163 -24.24 40.76 32.39
C LYS A 163 -22.73 40.89 32.16
N LEU A 164 -22.20 40.36 31.07
CA LEU A 164 -20.75 40.31 30.80
C LEU A 164 -20.25 41.44 29.89
N GLY A 165 -21.16 42.16 29.24
CA GLY A 165 -20.85 43.05 28.12
C GLY A 165 -20.75 42.30 26.78
N GLU A 166 -20.94 43.02 25.67
CA GLU A 166 -21.00 42.45 24.33
C GLU A 166 -19.70 41.74 23.92
N ASP A 167 -18.54 42.36 24.18
CA ASP A 167 -17.23 41.81 23.78
C ASP A 167 -16.90 40.48 24.48
N ASN A 168 -17.11 40.41 25.80
CA ASN A 168 -16.84 39.21 26.58
C ASN A 168 -17.83 38.09 26.24
N SER A 169 -19.11 38.43 26.12
CA SER A 169 -20.13 37.47 25.70
C SER A 169 -19.83 36.87 24.32
N HIS A 170 -19.44 37.72 23.36
CA HIS A 170 -19.05 37.29 22.03
C HIS A 170 -17.83 36.34 22.07
N ASN A 171 -16.80 36.69 22.84
CA ASN A 171 -15.59 35.88 22.99
C ASN A 171 -15.91 34.47 23.56
N TYR A 172 -16.77 34.40 24.58
CA TYR A 172 -17.23 33.12 25.14
C TYR A 172 -18.02 32.30 24.11
N SER A 173 -18.95 32.91 23.39
CA SER A 173 -19.74 32.22 22.36
C SER A 173 -18.87 31.64 21.24
N VAL A 174 -17.86 32.40 20.78
CA VAL A 174 -16.91 31.93 19.76
C VAL A 174 -16.07 30.77 20.29
N LYS A 175 -15.55 30.86 21.51
CA LYS A 175 -14.76 29.79 22.13
C LYS A 175 -15.58 28.52 22.34
N ILE A 176 -16.80 28.65 22.86
CA ILE A 176 -17.70 27.51 23.11
C ILE A 176 -18.02 26.81 21.79
N LYS A 177 -18.38 27.58 20.76
CA LYS A 177 -18.64 27.02 19.43
C LYS A 177 -17.46 26.20 18.92
N LYS A 178 -16.26 26.78 18.97
CA LYS A 178 -15.03 26.11 18.52
C LYS A 178 -14.77 24.81 19.31
N THR A 179 -14.89 24.84 20.63
CA THR A 179 -14.65 23.65 21.45
C THR A 179 -15.69 22.55 21.24
N LEU A 180 -16.94 22.90 20.91
CA LEU A 180 -17.98 21.91 20.60
C LEU A 180 -17.72 21.21 19.25
N GLU A 181 -17.18 21.94 18.26
CA GLU A 181 -16.77 21.37 16.96
C GLU A 181 -15.58 20.39 17.10
N GLU A 182 -14.76 20.58 18.14
CA GLU A 182 -13.58 19.77 18.43
C GLU A 182 -13.88 18.51 19.27
N ILE A 183 -15.12 18.33 19.77
CA ILE A 183 -15.52 17.11 20.50
C ILE A 183 -15.30 15.87 19.63
N ASP A 184 -14.91 14.75 20.26
CA ASP A 184 -14.75 13.44 19.62
C ASP A 184 -15.94 13.13 18.70
N GLU A 185 -15.64 12.70 17.48
CA GLU A 185 -16.63 12.53 16.40
C GLU A 185 -17.79 11.61 16.81
N SER A 186 -17.53 10.60 17.65
CA SER A 186 -18.55 9.62 18.06
C SER A 186 -19.57 10.17 19.07
N HIS A 187 -19.31 11.33 19.69
CA HIS A 187 -20.21 11.97 20.68
C HIS A 187 -20.59 13.40 20.31
N ARG A 188 -19.95 13.98 19.28
CA ARG A 188 -20.09 15.38 18.87
C ARG A 188 -21.54 15.82 18.69
N ASP A 189 -22.32 15.10 17.89
CA ASP A 189 -23.70 15.49 17.55
C ASP A 189 -24.59 15.54 18.81
N TYR A 190 -24.47 14.53 19.67
CA TYR A 190 -25.26 14.44 20.91
C TYR A 190 -24.84 15.52 21.91
N MET A 191 -23.55 15.63 22.21
CA MET A 191 -23.05 16.55 23.22
C MET A 191 -23.18 18.01 22.78
N SER A 192 -22.88 18.34 21.52
CA SER A 192 -23.04 19.71 21.00
C SER A 192 -24.50 20.16 21.06
N SER A 193 -25.45 19.28 20.72
CA SER A 193 -26.88 19.55 20.85
C SER A 193 -27.29 19.78 22.31
N GLU A 194 -26.93 18.87 23.22
CA GLU A 194 -27.42 18.95 24.61
C GLU A 194 -26.75 20.08 25.40
N MET A 195 -25.45 20.32 25.19
CA MET A 195 -24.72 21.41 25.84
C MET A 195 -25.22 22.78 25.36
N SER A 196 -25.48 22.95 24.06
CA SER A 196 -26.01 24.22 23.53
C SER A 196 -27.45 24.49 24.00
N LYS A 197 -28.32 23.48 24.05
CA LYS A 197 -29.66 23.60 24.67
C LYS A 197 -29.58 23.95 26.15
N TYR A 198 -28.66 23.32 26.88
CA TYR A 198 -28.44 23.64 28.29
C TYR A 198 -27.96 25.08 28.44
N LEU A 199 -26.97 25.52 27.65
CA LEU A 199 -26.44 26.88 27.66
C LEU A 199 -27.55 27.92 27.46
N PHE A 200 -28.45 27.68 26.50
CA PHE A 200 -29.58 28.57 26.24
C PHE A 200 -30.61 28.57 27.37
N LYS A 201 -30.93 27.41 27.94
CA LYS A 201 -31.85 27.33 29.09
C LYS A 201 -31.24 28.03 30.32
N PHE A 202 -29.94 27.84 30.53
CA PHE A 202 -29.19 28.49 31.60
C PHE A 202 -29.14 30.01 31.41
N SER A 203 -28.93 30.49 30.18
CA SER A 203 -28.90 31.92 29.85
C SER A 203 -30.24 32.63 30.04
N GLN A 204 -31.36 31.91 30.21
CA GLN A 204 -32.67 32.50 30.52
C GLN A 204 -32.85 32.83 32.01
N HIS A 205 -31.97 32.33 32.87
CA HIS A 205 -32.09 32.44 34.33
C HIS A 205 -30.87 33.11 34.97
N LEU A 206 -30.36 34.16 34.32
CA LEU A 206 -29.12 34.83 34.74
C LEU A 206 -29.30 35.75 35.94
N GLU A 207 -30.51 36.25 36.21
CA GLU A 207 -30.78 37.30 37.21
C GLU A 207 -30.15 37.01 38.59
N VAL A 208 -30.14 35.75 39.01
CA VAL A 208 -29.71 35.30 40.34
C VAL A 208 -28.18 35.17 40.49
N LEU A 209 -27.41 35.14 39.40
CA LEU A 209 -25.96 34.85 39.43
C LEU A 209 -25.09 36.11 39.40
N SER A 210 -23.99 36.16 40.14
CA SER A 210 -23.01 37.25 39.99
C SER A 210 -22.25 37.15 38.67
N THR A 211 -21.70 38.25 38.16
CA THR A 211 -20.86 38.28 36.94
C THR A 211 -19.67 37.33 37.07
N GLU A 212 -19.02 37.32 38.24
CA GLU A 212 -17.89 36.43 38.53
C GLU A 212 -18.29 34.95 38.51
N THR A 213 -19.45 34.60 39.08
CA THR A 213 -19.97 33.22 39.04
C THR A 213 -20.31 32.80 37.61
N LEU A 214 -20.84 33.71 36.80
CA LEU A 214 -21.16 33.44 35.40
C LEU A 214 -19.91 33.15 34.56
N GLU A 215 -18.83 33.94 34.73
CA GLU A 215 -17.55 33.69 34.06
C GLU A 215 -16.94 32.33 34.45
N LYS A 216 -17.03 31.96 35.74
CA LYS A 216 -16.58 30.65 36.23
C LYS A 216 -17.33 29.49 35.58
N ILE A 217 -18.66 29.59 35.47
CA ILE A 217 -19.49 28.59 34.79
C ILE A 217 -19.10 28.47 33.32
N LEU A 218 -18.97 29.59 32.61
CA LEU A 218 -18.58 29.58 31.19
C LEU A 218 -17.17 29.01 30.98
N ASN A 219 -16.24 29.27 31.88
CA ASN A 219 -14.91 28.67 31.87
C ASN A 219 -14.96 27.14 32.09
N ASN A 220 -15.75 26.65 33.05
CA ASN A 220 -15.91 25.20 33.26
C ASN A 220 -16.56 24.52 32.05
N ILE A 221 -17.49 25.18 31.36
CA ILE A 221 -18.06 24.66 30.10
C ILE A 221 -16.98 24.51 29.03
N LEU A 222 -16.10 25.50 28.87
CA LEU A 222 -14.98 25.42 27.92
C LEU A 222 -14.02 24.28 28.25
N VAL A 223 -13.61 24.17 29.52
CA VAL A 223 -12.68 23.13 29.98
C VAL A 223 -13.29 21.74 29.83
N PHE A 224 -14.58 21.57 30.16
CA PHE A 224 -15.29 20.31 29.97
C PHE A 224 -15.32 19.93 28.49
N SER A 225 -15.71 20.87 27.62
CA SER A 225 -15.79 20.66 26.17
C SER A 225 -14.42 20.24 25.59
N SER A 226 -13.34 20.90 26.01
CA SER A 226 -11.99 20.57 25.56
C SER A 226 -11.46 19.24 26.11
N SER A 227 -11.97 18.79 27.25
CA SER A 227 -11.51 17.54 27.88
C SER A 227 -12.13 16.29 27.27
N ILE A 228 -13.17 16.44 26.44
CA ILE A 228 -13.86 15.35 25.73
C ILE A 228 -13.57 15.35 24.22
N THR A 229 -12.49 16.01 23.78
CA THR A 229 -12.07 16.04 22.38
C THR A 229 -11.40 14.74 21.93
N ASP A 230 -10.78 14.02 22.86
CA ASP A 230 -10.18 12.69 22.63
C ASP A 230 -10.66 11.74 23.72
N LEU A 231 -11.59 10.86 23.36
CA LEU A 231 -12.16 9.86 24.27
C LEU A 231 -11.51 8.48 24.10
N ASN A 232 -10.33 8.41 23.45
CA ASN A 232 -9.58 7.18 23.20
C ASN A 232 -10.41 6.08 22.50
N GLY A 233 -11.40 6.45 21.69
CA GLY A 233 -12.28 5.51 20.98
C GLY A 233 -13.31 4.79 21.85
N LYS A 234 -13.50 5.19 23.11
CA LYS A 234 -14.56 4.65 23.98
C LYS A 234 -15.93 5.08 23.45
N ASN A 235 -16.85 4.14 23.27
CA ASN A 235 -18.22 4.46 22.84
C ASN A 235 -19.06 5.05 24.00
N ARG A 236 -20.27 5.54 23.68
CA ARG A 236 -21.18 6.18 24.66
C ARG A 236 -21.53 5.27 25.85
N ASP A 237 -21.72 3.98 25.62
CA ASP A 237 -22.09 3.05 26.70
C ASP A 237 -20.93 2.79 27.66
N GLN A 238 -19.71 2.67 27.13
CA GLN A 238 -18.49 2.51 27.91
C GLN A 238 -18.24 3.72 28.81
N ILE A 239 -18.40 4.95 28.28
CA ILE A 239 -18.26 6.18 29.07
C ILE A 239 -19.36 6.29 30.12
N ASN A 240 -20.62 5.97 29.77
CA ASN A 240 -21.71 6.00 30.74
C ASN A 240 -21.49 4.98 31.87
N GLN A 241 -20.93 3.81 31.57
CA GLN A 241 -20.59 2.81 32.59
C GLN A 241 -19.48 3.31 33.52
N GLU A 242 -18.43 3.92 32.96
CA GLU A 242 -17.33 4.52 33.72
C GLU A 242 -17.83 5.63 34.66
N ILE A 243 -18.71 6.51 34.17
CA ILE A 243 -19.33 7.56 35.00
C ILE A 243 -20.18 6.95 36.11
N ARG A 244 -21.02 5.95 35.81
CA ARG A 244 -21.85 5.27 36.82
C ARG A 244 -21.00 4.62 37.90
N LYS A 245 -19.89 4.03 37.50
CA LYS A 245 -18.96 3.36 38.38
C LYS A 245 -18.24 4.33 39.31
N ARG A 246 -17.63 5.39 38.76
CA ARG A 246 -16.91 6.42 39.52
C ARG A 246 -17.83 7.24 40.43
N SER A 247 -19.10 7.39 40.06
CA SER A 247 -20.08 8.19 40.83
C SER A 247 -20.96 7.38 41.78
N ASP A 248 -20.68 6.09 42.03
CA ASP A 248 -21.54 5.19 42.81
C ASP A 248 -23.01 5.18 42.34
N ASN A 249 -23.22 5.14 41.03
CA ASN A 249 -24.51 5.23 40.33
C ASN A 249 -25.29 6.53 40.53
N LYS A 250 -24.66 7.60 41.06
CA LYS A 250 -25.32 8.91 41.19
C LYS A 250 -25.50 9.60 39.84
N LEU A 251 -24.53 9.46 38.93
CA LEU A 251 -24.59 10.01 37.58
C LEU A 251 -24.66 8.87 36.55
N GLY A 252 -25.55 9.02 35.56
CA GLY A 252 -25.86 7.95 34.62
C GLY A 252 -25.26 8.14 33.23
N THR A 253 -24.91 9.38 32.87
CA THR A 253 -24.52 9.77 31.51
C THR A 253 -23.47 10.89 31.49
N LEU A 254 -22.80 11.05 30.35
CA LEU A 254 -21.87 12.18 30.10
C LEU A 254 -22.54 13.56 30.25
N LEU A 255 -23.83 13.67 29.97
CA LEU A 255 -24.60 14.90 30.18
C LEU A 255 -24.86 15.17 31.68
N ASP A 256 -25.03 14.12 32.48
CA ASP A 256 -25.17 14.26 33.93
C ASP A 256 -23.84 14.70 34.56
N LEU A 257 -22.72 14.18 34.06
CA LEU A 257 -21.37 14.63 34.43
C LEU A 257 -21.15 16.11 34.10
N PHE A 258 -21.55 16.54 32.91
CA PHE A 258 -21.51 17.96 32.50
C PHE A 258 -22.31 18.86 33.46
N LYS A 259 -23.53 18.46 33.84
CA LYS A 259 -24.35 19.24 34.78
C LYS A 259 -23.70 19.31 36.16
N ALA A 260 -23.13 18.21 36.64
CA ALA A 260 -22.43 18.19 37.92
C ALA A 260 -21.22 19.15 37.94
N CYS A 261 -20.43 19.19 36.85
CA CYS A 261 -19.33 20.14 36.70
C CYS A 261 -19.77 21.61 36.76
N ILE A 262 -20.98 21.91 36.28
CA ILE A 262 -21.53 23.26 36.30
C ILE A 262 -22.07 23.62 37.69
N GLU A 263 -22.67 22.69 38.41
CA GLU A 263 -23.09 22.93 39.79
C GLU A 263 -21.88 23.19 40.70
N GLU A 264 -20.80 22.41 40.55
CA GLU A 264 -19.51 22.66 41.25
C GLU A 264 -18.92 24.05 40.96
N ALA A 265 -19.08 24.54 39.71
CA ALA A 265 -18.66 25.89 39.35
C ALA A 265 -19.39 26.98 40.14
N LYS A 266 -20.65 26.74 40.54
CA LYS A 266 -21.43 27.66 41.39
C LYS A 266 -20.92 27.66 42.83
N GLU A 267 -20.35 26.53 43.28
CA GLU A 267 -19.75 26.35 44.60
C GLU A 267 -18.27 26.77 44.66
N ASN A 268 -17.76 27.42 43.59
CA ASN A 268 -16.41 27.96 43.45
C ASN A 268 -15.30 26.93 43.16
N ASN A 269 -15.66 25.71 42.72
CA ASN A 269 -14.71 24.67 42.31
C ASN A 269 -14.51 24.70 40.77
N LEU A 270 -13.33 25.15 40.34
CA LEU A 270 -12.97 25.30 38.93
C LEU A 270 -12.22 24.09 38.39
N LEU A 271 -12.59 23.65 37.17
CA LEU A 271 -11.94 22.54 36.46
C LEU A 271 -10.57 22.90 35.86
N GLY A 272 -9.99 24.07 36.16
CA GLY A 272 -8.91 24.69 35.37
C GLY A 272 -7.63 23.87 35.11
N THR A 273 -7.45 22.73 35.78
CA THR A 273 -6.34 21.78 35.56
C THR A 273 -6.70 20.55 34.72
N SER A 274 -7.99 20.30 34.46
CA SER A 274 -8.47 19.12 33.73
C SER A 274 -8.23 19.25 32.23
N LYS A 275 -7.56 18.26 31.63
CA LYS A 275 -7.23 18.20 30.20
C LYS A 275 -7.94 17.07 29.47
N ASN A 276 -8.43 16.06 30.18
CA ASN A 276 -9.11 14.91 29.62
C ASN A 276 -10.28 14.47 30.54
N LEU A 277 -11.11 13.53 30.07
CA LEU A 277 -12.25 13.00 30.82
C LEU A 277 -11.85 12.42 32.19
N GLU A 278 -10.67 11.79 32.28
CA GLU A 278 -10.18 11.17 33.51
C GLU A 278 -9.83 12.21 34.58
N ASP A 279 -9.26 13.34 34.16
CA ASP A 279 -8.99 14.46 35.06
C ASP A 279 -10.30 15.06 35.61
N ILE A 280 -11.38 15.06 34.83
CA ILE A 280 -12.71 15.52 35.28
C ILE A 280 -13.31 14.55 36.28
N LEU A 281 -13.26 13.25 35.98
CA LEU A 281 -13.74 12.20 36.88
C LEU A 281 -12.97 12.23 38.19
N THR A 282 -11.65 12.41 38.12
CA THR A 282 -10.78 12.52 39.30
C THR A 282 -11.03 13.79 40.10
N HIS A 283 -11.29 14.91 39.43
CA HIS A 283 -11.62 16.16 40.11
C HIS A 283 -12.95 16.07 40.88
N LEU A 284 -13.97 15.43 40.29
CA LEU A 284 -15.30 15.33 40.90
C LEU A 284 -15.42 14.20 41.92
N PHE A 285 -14.74 13.08 41.71
CA PHE A 285 -14.94 11.85 42.48
C PHE A 285 -13.67 11.34 43.19
N GLY A 286 -12.53 12.01 43.01
CA GLY A 286 -11.23 11.55 43.52
C GLY A 286 -10.53 10.55 42.60
N GLU A 287 -9.28 10.20 42.93
CA GLU A 287 -8.55 9.15 42.21
C GLU A 287 -9.32 7.83 42.25
N GLU A 288 -9.31 7.07 41.16
CA GLU A 288 -9.95 5.75 41.15
C GLU A 288 -9.15 4.85 42.08
N GLU A 289 -9.70 4.53 43.25
CA GLU A 289 -9.16 3.42 44.03
C GLU A 289 -9.18 2.19 43.11
N LYS A 290 -8.05 1.47 42.99
CA LYS A 290 -7.96 0.26 42.14
C LYS A 290 -9.10 -0.73 42.41
N ARG A 291 -9.65 -0.74 43.63
CA ARG A 291 -10.83 -1.52 44.04
C ARG A 291 -12.16 -1.05 43.40
N VAL A 292 -12.35 0.26 43.19
CA VAL A 292 -13.55 0.82 42.53
C VAL A 292 -13.62 0.44 41.05
N GLN A 293 -12.50 0.00 40.43
CA GLN A 293 -12.54 -0.59 39.09
C GLN A 293 -13.37 -1.89 39.00
N PHE A 294 -13.85 -2.45 40.11
CA PHE A 294 -14.47 -3.77 40.18
C PHE A 294 -15.92 -3.79 40.63
N THR A 295 -16.67 -2.69 40.54
CA THR A 295 -18.01 -2.52 41.16
C THR A 295 -18.99 -3.70 41.05
N ASP A 296 -18.97 -4.49 39.96
CA ASP A 296 -19.81 -5.69 39.86
C ASP A 296 -19.34 -6.83 40.78
N VAL A 297 -18.03 -7.08 40.87
CA VAL A 297 -17.40 -8.13 41.70
C VAL A 297 -17.64 -7.87 43.18
N GLU A 298 -17.34 -6.66 43.64
CA GLU A 298 -17.49 -6.28 45.05
C GLU A 298 -18.97 -6.26 45.47
N ALA A 299 -19.87 -5.82 44.59
CA ALA A 299 -21.30 -5.84 44.85
C ALA A 299 -21.84 -7.27 45.00
N PHE A 300 -21.38 -8.24 44.19
CA PHE A 300 -21.76 -9.65 44.35
C PHE A 300 -21.22 -10.23 45.66
N LEU A 301 -19.95 -9.94 46.01
CA LEU A 301 -19.33 -10.44 47.24
C LEU A 301 -19.97 -9.82 48.49
N LYS A 302 -20.18 -8.50 48.56
CA LYS A 302 -20.87 -7.84 49.69
C LYS A 302 -22.30 -8.35 49.91
N ARG A 303 -23.03 -8.69 48.84
CA ARG A 303 -24.37 -9.30 48.98
C ARG A 303 -24.30 -10.73 49.52
N ALA A 304 -23.22 -11.46 49.22
CA ALA A 304 -22.98 -12.80 49.73
C ALA A 304 -22.45 -12.80 51.17
N GLU A 305 -21.72 -11.74 51.57
CA GLU A 305 -21.05 -11.57 52.87
C GLU A 305 -21.99 -11.91 54.02
N LYS A 306 -23.17 -11.26 54.08
CA LYS A 306 -24.16 -11.48 55.14
C LYS A 306 -24.56 -12.95 55.32
N LYS A 307 -24.60 -13.73 54.24
CA LYS A 307 -24.97 -15.16 54.28
C LYS A 307 -23.80 -16.02 54.76
N TYR A 308 -22.59 -15.68 54.36
CA TYR A 308 -21.38 -16.37 54.78
C TYR A 308 -20.93 -16.03 56.20
N THR A 309 -21.18 -14.80 56.67
CA THR A 309 -20.95 -14.38 58.07
C THR A 309 -21.67 -15.28 59.06
N LEU A 310 -22.86 -15.77 58.71
CA LEU A 310 -23.64 -16.69 59.56
C LEU A 310 -23.02 -18.09 59.66
N ILE A 311 -22.06 -18.43 58.79
CA ILE A 311 -21.46 -19.77 58.68
C ILE A 311 -20.02 -19.75 59.21
N LEU A 312 -19.20 -18.82 58.71
CA LEU A 312 -17.76 -18.72 58.99
C LEU A 312 -17.42 -17.70 60.09
N GLY A 313 -18.37 -16.86 60.50
CA GLY A 313 -18.12 -15.71 61.37
C GLY A 313 -17.65 -14.47 60.60
N GLN A 314 -17.81 -13.29 61.21
CA GLN A 314 -17.58 -12.00 60.55
C GLN A 314 -16.11 -11.76 60.22
N ASP A 315 -15.21 -12.03 61.17
CA ASP A 315 -13.79 -11.74 60.99
C ASP A 315 -13.16 -12.61 59.88
N MET A 316 -13.52 -13.90 59.84
CA MET A 316 -12.98 -14.84 58.86
C MET A 316 -13.49 -14.56 57.44
N ILE A 317 -14.78 -14.25 57.27
CA ILE A 317 -15.30 -13.94 55.93
C ILE A 317 -14.77 -12.62 55.38
N GLN A 318 -14.56 -11.62 56.25
CA GLN A 318 -13.96 -10.35 55.84
C GLN A 318 -12.52 -10.55 55.37
N MET A 319 -11.72 -11.31 56.12
CA MET A 319 -10.36 -11.69 55.71
C MET A 319 -10.34 -12.41 54.35
N LEU A 320 -11.17 -13.46 54.17
CA LEU A 320 -11.23 -14.22 52.91
C LEU A 320 -11.74 -13.39 51.73
N MET A 321 -12.65 -12.45 51.96
CA MET A 321 -13.13 -11.54 50.91
C MET A 321 -12.08 -10.51 50.52
N GLU A 322 -11.35 -9.96 51.48
CA GLU A 322 -10.24 -9.04 51.22
C GLU A 322 -9.13 -9.75 50.45
N GLU A 323 -8.72 -10.94 50.88
CA GLU A 323 -7.71 -11.74 50.18
C GLU A 323 -8.14 -12.11 48.75
N LEU A 324 -9.43 -12.43 48.55
CA LEU A 324 -9.97 -12.71 47.21
C LEU A 324 -9.99 -11.46 46.32
N LEU A 325 -10.35 -10.30 46.87
CA LEU A 325 -10.32 -9.04 46.12
C LEU A 325 -8.90 -8.67 45.74
N ASP A 326 -7.95 -8.83 46.65
CA ASP A 326 -6.53 -8.60 46.38
C ASP A 326 -5.99 -9.58 45.33
N ALA A 327 -6.37 -10.86 45.40
CA ALA A 327 -6.02 -11.87 44.39
C ALA A 327 -6.62 -11.55 43.00
N ILE A 328 -7.85 -11.06 42.94
CA ILE A 328 -8.49 -10.60 41.69
C ILE A 328 -7.79 -9.35 41.13
N ASP A 329 -7.35 -8.43 42.00
CA ASP A 329 -6.60 -7.24 41.58
C ASP A 329 -5.18 -7.57 41.09
N GLN A 330 -4.62 -8.72 41.45
CA GLN A 330 -3.35 -9.18 40.90
C GLN A 330 -3.50 -9.91 39.54
N MET A 331 -4.73 -10.27 39.14
CA MET A 331 -4.95 -10.88 37.82
C MET A 331 -4.62 -9.91 36.69
N PRO A 332 -4.10 -10.39 35.55
CA PRO A 332 -3.91 -9.56 34.37
C PRO A 332 -5.22 -8.94 33.87
N GLU A 333 -5.15 -7.67 33.43
CA GLU A 333 -6.30 -6.85 33.02
C GLU A 333 -7.22 -7.57 32.01
N GLN A 334 -6.63 -8.28 31.04
CA GLN A 334 -7.36 -9.02 30.00
C GLN A 334 -8.25 -10.15 30.52
N HIS A 335 -7.94 -10.73 31.68
CA HIS A 335 -8.67 -11.84 32.29
C HIS A 335 -9.52 -11.40 33.49
N ARG A 336 -9.03 -10.39 34.19
CA ARG A 336 -9.61 -9.75 35.36
C ARG A 336 -11.07 -9.36 35.15
N GLU A 337 -11.40 -8.71 34.02
CA GLU A 337 -12.74 -8.16 33.77
C GLU A 337 -13.85 -9.24 33.71
N TYR A 338 -13.62 -10.35 32.99
CA TYR A 338 -14.63 -11.41 32.87
C TYR A 338 -14.52 -12.45 33.99
N LEU A 339 -13.32 -12.88 34.34
CA LEU A 339 -13.14 -13.99 35.28
C LEU A 339 -13.40 -13.55 36.72
N GLY A 340 -12.97 -12.34 37.10
CA GLY A 340 -13.32 -11.76 38.40
C GLY A 340 -14.84 -11.68 38.59
N SER A 341 -15.56 -11.26 37.55
CA SER A 341 -17.03 -11.24 37.53
C SER A 341 -17.64 -12.64 37.66
N ASP A 342 -17.12 -13.63 36.92
CA ASP A 342 -17.62 -15.01 36.94
C ASP A 342 -17.38 -15.68 38.30
N LEU A 343 -16.22 -15.46 38.93
CA LEU A 343 -15.90 -15.92 40.29
C LEU A 343 -16.84 -15.31 41.33
N ALA A 344 -17.06 -13.99 41.28
CA ALA A 344 -17.95 -13.31 42.22
C ALA A 344 -19.41 -13.76 42.07
N LYS A 345 -19.89 -13.92 40.82
CA LYS A 345 -21.22 -14.47 40.54
C LYS A 345 -21.38 -15.91 41.03
N TYR A 346 -20.34 -16.72 40.87
CA TYR A 346 -20.32 -18.09 41.39
C TYR A 346 -20.44 -18.11 42.90
N LEU A 347 -19.61 -17.34 43.62
CA LEU A 347 -19.65 -17.27 45.08
C LEU A 347 -20.98 -16.69 45.58
N PHE A 348 -21.52 -15.67 44.90
CA PHE A 348 -22.86 -15.19 45.22
C PHE A 348 -23.93 -16.27 45.07
N LYS A 349 -23.91 -17.05 43.97
CA LYS A 349 -24.84 -18.16 43.78
C LYS A 349 -24.61 -19.28 44.80
N TYR A 350 -23.35 -19.59 45.11
CA TYR A 350 -22.98 -20.60 46.10
C TYR A 350 -23.48 -20.22 47.50
N SER A 351 -23.55 -18.92 47.81
CA SER A 351 -24.09 -18.41 49.08
C SER A 351 -25.56 -18.78 49.33
N GLU A 352 -26.32 -19.06 48.27
CA GLU A 352 -27.73 -19.48 48.39
C GLU A 352 -27.88 -20.90 48.92
N THR A 353 -26.87 -21.74 48.70
CA THR A 353 -26.84 -23.14 49.16
C THR A 353 -25.81 -23.38 50.26
N ALA A 354 -25.03 -22.37 50.63
CA ALA A 354 -23.94 -22.48 51.59
C ALA A 354 -24.38 -22.92 52.99
N SER A 355 -25.60 -22.56 53.41
CA SER A 355 -26.16 -23.00 54.70
C SER A 355 -26.34 -24.51 54.84
N TYR A 356 -26.30 -25.25 53.71
CA TYR A 356 -26.37 -26.72 53.69
C TYR A 356 -24.98 -27.38 53.66
N HIS A 357 -23.91 -26.61 53.79
CA HIS A 357 -22.52 -27.06 53.75
C HIS A 357 -21.83 -26.77 55.08
N GLU A 358 -20.89 -27.64 55.46
CA GLU A 358 -20.06 -27.45 56.65
C GLU A 358 -19.15 -26.20 56.49
N PRO A 359 -18.84 -25.46 57.57
CA PRO A 359 -18.00 -24.28 57.51
C PRO A 359 -16.67 -24.52 56.79
N GLU A 360 -16.00 -25.63 57.07
CA GLU A 360 -14.73 -26.03 56.44
C GLU A 360 -14.86 -26.16 54.91
N LYS A 361 -16.03 -26.59 54.44
CA LYS A 361 -16.32 -26.70 53.00
C LYS A 361 -16.49 -25.33 52.36
N VAL A 362 -17.12 -24.39 53.07
CA VAL A 362 -17.28 -23.02 52.59
C VAL A 362 -15.93 -22.30 52.55
N GLU A 363 -15.11 -22.49 53.59
CA GLU A 363 -13.74 -21.97 53.65
C GLU A 363 -12.88 -22.51 52.49
N LEU A 364 -12.95 -23.82 52.22
CA LEU A 364 -12.25 -24.46 51.11
C LEU A 364 -12.60 -23.85 49.74
N VAL A 365 -13.86 -23.44 49.55
CA VAL A 365 -14.31 -22.82 48.29
C VAL A 365 -13.71 -21.42 48.13
N PHE A 366 -13.65 -20.62 49.20
CA PHE A 366 -12.99 -19.31 49.18
C PHE A 366 -11.48 -19.45 48.97
N ASN A 367 -10.81 -20.30 49.74
CA ASN A 367 -9.39 -20.59 49.57
C ASN A 367 -9.09 -21.13 48.17
N GLY A 368 -9.96 -21.97 47.61
CA GLY A 368 -9.85 -22.44 46.23
C GLY A 368 -9.97 -21.32 45.21
N ALA A 369 -10.86 -20.36 45.42
CA ALA A 369 -10.99 -19.17 44.56
C ALA A 369 -9.76 -18.27 44.64
N ILE A 370 -9.23 -18.03 45.84
CA ILE A 370 -8.02 -17.23 46.09
C ILE A 370 -6.80 -17.90 45.44
N MET A 371 -6.58 -19.20 45.69
CA MET A 371 -5.48 -19.96 45.09
C MET A 371 -5.56 -19.96 43.57
N PHE A 372 -6.76 -20.18 43.01
CA PHE A 372 -6.95 -20.13 41.57
C PHE A 372 -6.66 -18.74 41.01
N ALA A 373 -7.11 -17.69 41.67
CA ALA A 373 -6.90 -16.31 41.25
C ALA A 373 -5.42 -15.91 41.25
N ASN A 374 -4.72 -16.19 42.35
CA ASN A 374 -3.28 -15.94 42.49
C ASN A 374 -2.45 -16.73 41.48
N SER A 375 -2.93 -17.89 41.02
CA SER A 375 -2.22 -18.67 40.00
C SER A 375 -2.16 -17.97 38.63
N LEU A 376 -3.02 -16.98 38.37
CA LEU A 376 -3.19 -16.34 37.06
C LEU A 376 -2.33 -15.09 36.84
N VAL A 377 -1.61 -14.63 37.87
CA VAL A 377 -0.81 -13.38 37.87
C VAL A 377 0.15 -13.33 36.67
N ASP A 378 0.76 -14.46 36.33
CA ASP A 378 1.80 -14.54 35.29
C ASP A 378 1.25 -14.78 33.86
N ILE A 379 -0.07 -14.74 33.65
CA ILE A 379 -0.68 -15.08 32.34
C ILE A 379 -1.12 -13.83 31.55
N GLY A 380 -0.64 -12.64 31.91
CA GLY A 380 -1.00 -11.39 31.22
C GLY A 380 -0.59 -11.33 29.75
N ASP A 381 0.32 -12.23 29.40
CA ASP A 381 0.49 -12.86 28.11
C ASP A 381 -0.82 -12.98 27.34
N LEU A 382 -1.58 -14.02 27.64
CA LEU A 382 -2.55 -14.62 26.73
C LEU A 382 -3.87 -13.85 26.71
N ASN A 383 -4.47 -13.69 25.53
CA ASN A 383 -5.85 -13.18 25.46
C ASN A 383 -6.87 -14.31 25.77
N LYS A 384 -8.14 -13.93 25.98
CA LYS A 384 -9.23 -14.88 26.31
C LYS A 384 -9.35 -16.05 25.33
N ALA A 385 -9.14 -15.84 24.04
CA ALA A 385 -9.26 -16.91 23.04
C ALA A 385 -8.07 -17.88 23.12
N GLU A 386 -6.86 -17.34 23.28
CA GLU A 386 -5.62 -18.13 23.40
C GLU A 386 -5.63 -19.01 24.65
N ILE A 387 -6.02 -18.46 25.81
CA ILE A 387 -6.06 -19.23 27.05
C ILE A 387 -7.15 -20.30 27.03
N ASN A 388 -8.31 -20.00 26.43
CA ASN A 388 -9.38 -20.98 26.26
C ASN A 388 -8.92 -22.12 25.34
N GLN A 389 -8.26 -21.82 24.23
CA GLN A 389 -7.72 -22.84 23.33
C GLN A 389 -6.65 -23.69 24.02
N PHE A 390 -5.79 -23.07 24.84
CA PHE A 390 -4.79 -23.76 25.64
C PHE A 390 -5.42 -24.76 26.63
N ILE A 391 -6.47 -24.33 27.36
CA ILE A 391 -7.21 -25.17 28.31
C ILE A 391 -7.99 -26.29 27.60
N ILE A 392 -8.62 -25.98 26.46
CA ILE A 392 -9.35 -26.96 25.64
C ILE A 392 -8.41 -28.09 25.21
N ASN A 393 -7.24 -27.73 24.69
CA ASN A 393 -6.25 -28.68 24.21
C ASN A 393 -5.67 -29.52 25.36
N ARG A 394 -5.33 -28.91 26.51
CA ARG A 394 -4.81 -29.61 27.70
C ARG A 394 -5.86 -30.52 28.37
N SER A 395 -7.14 -30.17 28.30
CA SER A 395 -8.23 -30.92 28.94
C SER A 395 -8.86 -32.01 28.05
N ASN A 396 -8.37 -32.22 26.82
CA ASN A 396 -9.07 -33.02 25.79
C ASN A 396 -10.55 -32.61 25.65
N HIS A 397 -10.80 -31.30 25.54
CA HIS A 397 -12.14 -30.70 25.43
C HIS A 397 -13.09 -30.91 26.62
N LYS A 398 -12.61 -31.40 27.77
CA LYS A 398 -13.43 -31.55 28.99
C LYS A 398 -13.77 -30.21 29.64
N VAL A 399 -12.90 -29.22 29.45
CA VAL A 399 -12.98 -27.88 30.03
C VAL A 399 -12.77 -26.87 28.92
N ARG A 400 -13.65 -25.86 28.79
CA ARG A 400 -13.65 -24.96 27.62
C ARG A 400 -13.03 -23.58 27.88
N GLY A 401 -12.76 -23.24 29.13
CA GLY A 401 -12.11 -21.98 29.49
C GLY A 401 -11.74 -21.90 30.97
N LEU A 402 -11.25 -20.74 31.41
CA LEU A 402 -10.76 -20.52 32.77
C LEU A 402 -11.81 -20.79 33.85
N PHE A 403 -13.05 -20.37 33.64
CA PHE A 403 -14.11 -20.58 34.63
C PHE A 403 -14.51 -22.05 34.74
N ASP A 404 -14.59 -22.78 33.61
CA ASP A 404 -14.81 -24.23 33.64
C ASP A 404 -13.66 -24.95 34.36
N LEU A 405 -12.42 -24.45 34.19
CA LEU A 405 -11.24 -25.02 34.83
C LEU A 405 -11.30 -24.80 36.34
N TYR A 406 -11.68 -23.61 36.78
CA TYR A 406 -11.94 -23.29 38.17
C TYR A 406 -12.98 -24.24 38.80
N LEU A 407 -14.12 -24.47 38.12
CA LEU A 407 -15.13 -25.41 38.62
C LEU A 407 -14.61 -26.85 38.73
N ALA A 408 -13.75 -27.26 37.80
CA ALA A 408 -13.09 -28.57 37.87
C ALA A 408 -12.04 -28.62 38.99
N PHE A 409 -11.33 -27.51 39.23
CA PHE A 409 -10.33 -27.36 40.29
C PHE A 409 -10.98 -27.47 41.67
N LEU A 410 -12.09 -26.75 41.89
CA LEU A 410 -12.86 -26.83 43.14
C LEU A 410 -13.27 -28.28 43.48
N LYS A 411 -13.76 -29.03 42.50
CA LYS A 411 -14.10 -30.46 42.69
C LYS A 411 -12.89 -31.32 43.05
N LYS A 412 -11.69 -30.90 42.63
CA LYS A 412 -10.46 -31.65 42.87
C LYS A 412 -9.87 -31.37 44.25
N ILE A 413 -9.89 -30.12 44.69
CA ILE A 413 -9.40 -29.72 46.02
C ILE A 413 -10.26 -30.30 47.16
N GLU A 414 -11.56 -30.52 46.91
CA GLU A 414 -12.43 -31.28 47.83
C GLU A 414 -11.91 -32.71 48.10
N ILE A 415 -11.16 -33.29 47.17
CA ILE A 415 -10.62 -34.65 47.27
C ILE A 415 -9.18 -34.62 47.81
N ARG A 416 -8.38 -33.66 47.35
CA ARG A 416 -6.96 -33.54 47.69
C ARG A 416 -6.47 -32.13 47.37
N MET A 417 -5.75 -31.50 48.29
CA MET A 417 -5.11 -30.20 48.04
C MET A 417 -3.93 -30.29 47.04
N PRO A 418 -3.59 -29.17 46.35
CA PRO A 418 -2.34 -29.05 45.60
C PRO A 418 -1.12 -29.30 46.50
N PHE A 419 -0.01 -29.73 45.91
CA PHE A 419 1.22 -29.96 46.67
C PHE A 419 1.93 -28.65 47.06
N SER A 420 1.82 -27.62 46.24
CA SER A 420 2.31 -26.27 46.54
C SER A 420 1.26 -25.51 47.34
N LEU A 421 1.71 -24.73 48.33
CA LEU A 421 0.86 -23.80 49.08
C LEU A 421 0.40 -22.62 48.20
N GLU A 422 1.23 -22.23 47.22
CA GLU A 422 0.94 -21.19 46.23
C GLU A 422 1.16 -21.77 44.84
N PRO A 423 0.20 -22.52 44.30
CA PRO A 423 0.36 -23.17 43.00
C PRO A 423 0.26 -22.16 41.86
N ASN A 424 1.24 -22.19 40.94
CA ASN A 424 1.14 -21.46 39.68
C ASN A 424 0.09 -22.10 38.74
N PHE A 425 -0.26 -21.42 37.64
CA PHE A 425 -1.30 -21.89 36.74
C PHE A 425 -1.07 -23.30 36.16
N ASP A 426 0.17 -23.64 35.84
CA ASP A 426 0.53 -24.97 35.34
C ASP A 426 0.33 -26.05 36.41
N GLU A 427 0.62 -25.75 37.67
CA GLU A 427 0.36 -26.63 38.80
C GLU A 427 -1.13 -26.82 39.04
N ILE A 428 -1.94 -25.76 38.94
CA ILE A 428 -3.41 -25.84 38.98
C ILE A 428 -3.93 -26.74 37.85
N LEU A 429 -3.42 -26.58 36.63
CA LEU A 429 -3.79 -27.41 35.48
C LEU A 429 -3.46 -28.89 35.72
N VAL A 430 -2.23 -29.19 36.15
CA VAL A 430 -1.77 -30.56 36.42
C VAL A 430 -2.53 -31.19 37.59
N HIS A 431 -2.81 -30.41 38.63
CA HIS A 431 -3.59 -30.86 39.77
C HIS A 431 -5.03 -31.22 39.36
N THR A 432 -5.68 -30.31 38.63
CA THR A 432 -7.09 -30.40 38.24
C THR A 432 -7.32 -31.50 37.20
N LEU A 433 -6.53 -31.49 36.14
CA LEU A 433 -6.73 -32.34 34.96
C LEU A 433 -5.87 -33.61 34.99
N GLY A 434 -4.95 -33.72 35.96
CA GLY A 434 -3.95 -34.78 36.06
C GLY A 434 -2.66 -34.47 35.29
N ARG A 435 -1.60 -35.25 35.54
CA ARG A 435 -0.40 -35.22 34.69
C ARG A 435 -0.82 -35.62 33.28
N TYR A 436 -0.75 -34.67 32.37
CA TYR A 436 -0.98 -34.90 30.95
C TYR A 436 -0.06 -36.04 30.47
N SER A 437 -0.67 -37.14 30.02
CA SER A 437 0.01 -38.25 29.33
C SER A 437 -0.03 -38.11 27.81
N GLY A 438 -0.42 -36.93 27.31
CA GLY A 438 -0.08 -36.45 25.96
C GLY A 438 1.25 -35.69 25.97
N PRO A 439 1.73 -35.13 24.84
CA PRO A 439 3.12 -34.71 24.69
C PRO A 439 3.59 -33.77 25.81
N LYS A 440 4.78 -34.10 26.32
CA LYS A 440 5.53 -33.45 27.40
C LYS A 440 5.71 -31.95 27.17
N LEU A 441 5.64 -31.19 28.28
CA LEU A 441 5.90 -29.74 28.34
C LEU A 441 5.00 -28.95 27.39
N LEU A 442 4.86 -27.63 27.55
CA LEU A 442 4.66 -26.82 26.35
C LEU A 442 5.86 -27.17 25.48
N GLU A 443 5.68 -27.98 24.43
CA GLU A 443 6.70 -28.06 23.40
C GLU A 443 6.97 -26.61 23.05
N GLN A 444 8.21 -26.15 23.29
CA GLN A 444 8.68 -24.89 22.75
C GLN A 444 8.17 -24.87 21.32
N GLY A 445 7.51 -23.78 20.93
CA GLY A 445 7.10 -23.58 19.55
C GLY A 445 8.39 -23.60 18.77
N GLY A 446 8.75 -24.79 18.28
CA GLY A 446 9.98 -25.01 17.56
C GLY A 446 9.98 -24.07 16.38
N LEU A 447 11.17 -23.76 15.89
CA LEU A 447 11.24 -22.91 14.72
C LEU A 447 10.47 -23.59 13.59
N ILE A 448 9.59 -22.85 12.92
CA ILE A 448 8.62 -23.41 11.96
C ILE A 448 9.32 -24.26 10.88
N HIS A 449 10.51 -23.84 10.45
CA HIS A 449 11.33 -24.57 9.47
C HIS A 449 11.92 -25.87 10.04
N ASP A 450 12.30 -25.90 11.31
CA ASP A 450 12.77 -27.13 11.98
C ASP A 450 11.63 -28.14 12.13
N LEU A 451 10.41 -27.66 12.38
CA LEU A 451 9.24 -28.54 12.54
C LEU A 451 8.80 -29.21 11.23
N LEU A 452 9.16 -28.63 10.09
CA LEU A 452 8.74 -29.09 8.77
C LEU A 452 9.86 -29.75 7.94
N SER A 453 11.05 -29.92 8.50
CA SER A 453 12.21 -30.50 7.80
C SER A 453 11.91 -31.83 7.13
N ASP A 454 11.13 -32.68 7.80
CA ASP A 454 10.79 -34.04 7.34
C ASP A 454 9.58 -34.07 6.39
N HIS A 455 8.99 -32.90 6.10
CA HIS A 455 7.75 -32.76 5.32
C HIS A 455 7.95 -32.00 4.00
N HIS A 456 9.20 -31.70 3.64
CA HIS A 456 9.59 -30.95 2.44
C HIS A 456 9.10 -31.57 1.12
N GLU A 457 9.09 -32.89 0.98
CA GLU A 457 8.63 -33.57 -0.24
C GLU A 457 7.10 -33.50 -0.43
N GLU A 458 6.36 -33.37 0.68
CA GLU A 458 4.90 -33.39 0.68
C GLU A 458 4.28 -31.99 0.73
N ILE A 459 5.03 -31.00 1.21
CA ILE A 459 4.61 -29.60 1.37
C ILE A 459 5.67 -28.70 0.72
N PRO A 460 5.56 -28.40 -0.59
CA PRO A 460 6.58 -27.64 -1.32
C PRO A 460 6.90 -26.26 -0.71
N LEU A 461 5.89 -25.60 -0.13
CA LEU A 461 6.04 -24.29 0.51
C LEU A 461 6.93 -24.33 1.76
N ALA A 462 7.07 -25.50 2.40
CA ALA A 462 7.94 -25.68 3.56
C ALA A 462 9.44 -25.55 3.18
N ILE A 463 9.81 -26.02 1.98
CA ILE A 463 11.18 -25.87 1.45
C ILE A 463 11.49 -24.38 1.26
N GLU A 464 10.58 -23.65 0.62
CA GLU A 464 10.76 -22.21 0.41
C GLU A 464 10.89 -21.48 1.75
N HIS A 465 9.99 -21.75 2.70
CA HIS A 465 10.06 -21.19 4.05
C HIS A 465 11.40 -21.47 4.74
N SER A 466 11.85 -22.73 4.73
CA SER A 466 13.11 -23.15 5.35
C SER A 466 14.32 -22.41 4.78
N ASN A 467 14.39 -22.27 3.45
CA ASN A 467 15.48 -21.54 2.78
C ASN A 467 15.53 -20.07 3.23
N TRP A 468 14.38 -19.39 3.31
CA TRP A 468 14.31 -18.00 3.78
C TRP A 468 14.63 -17.86 5.27
N ALA A 469 14.13 -18.76 6.12
CA ALA A 469 14.34 -18.72 7.56
C ALA A 469 15.80 -18.98 7.95
N ASN A 470 16.40 -20.04 7.40
CA ASN A 470 17.81 -20.39 7.63
C ASN A 470 18.75 -19.26 7.22
N SER A 471 18.42 -18.55 6.15
CA SER A 471 19.19 -17.40 5.68
C SER A 471 19.28 -16.29 6.72
N LEU A 472 18.17 -15.98 7.39
CA LEU A 472 18.12 -14.93 8.42
C LEU A 472 18.75 -15.35 9.74
N ILE A 473 18.60 -16.63 10.12
CA ILE A 473 19.24 -17.22 11.31
C ILE A 473 20.76 -17.12 11.23
N GLU A 474 21.31 -17.14 10.03
CA GLU A 474 22.74 -17.06 9.85
C GLU A 474 23.26 -15.62 9.69
N ILE A 475 22.52 -14.74 9.02
CA ILE A 475 22.98 -13.36 8.73
C ILE A 475 22.83 -12.44 9.95
N ILE A 476 21.68 -12.48 10.65
CA ILE A 476 21.39 -11.50 11.69
C ILE A 476 22.31 -11.67 12.92
N PRO A 477 22.47 -12.87 13.51
CA PRO A 477 23.35 -13.05 14.67
C PRO A 477 24.80 -12.63 14.41
N ARG A 478 25.32 -12.88 13.21
CA ARG A 478 26.69 -12.44 12.84
C ARG A 478 26.84 -10.92 12.83
N TYR A 479 25.80 -10.16 12.47
CA TYR A 479 25.84 -8.70 12.62
C TYR A 479 25.75 -8.32 14.10
N LEU A 480 24.91 -9.01 14.88
CA LEU A 480 24.79 -8.80 16.32
C LEU A 480 26.11 -9.07 17.08
N ASP A 481 27.00 -9.90 16.55
CA ASP A 481 28.33 -10.16 17.13
C ASP A 481 29.35 -9.04 16.85
N ILE A 482 29.24 -8.34 15.71
CA ILE A 482 30.24 -7.33 15.28
C ILE A 482 29.83 -5.88 15.56
N LEU A 483 28.53 -5.64 15.76
CA LEU A 483 27.97 -4.32 16.06
C LEU A 483 28.21 -3.80 17.49
N PRO A 484 28.34 -4.64 18.55
CA PRO A 484 28.49 -4.17 19.91
C PRO A 484 29.74 -3.31 20.09
N LYS A 485 29.54 -2.06 20.49
CA LYS A 485 30.57 -1.18 21.00
C LYS A 485 29.98 -0.43 22.18
N THR A 486 30.55 -0.63 23.36
CA THR A 486 30.10 0.00 24.62
C THR A 486 30.03 1.53 24.54
N GLU A 487 30.85 2.14 23.70
CA GLU A 487 30.80 3.58 23.42
C GLU A 487 29.54 3.99 22.63
N GLY A 488 29.04 3.14 21.73
CA GLY A 488 27.86 3.41 20.91
C GLY A 488 26.59 3.35 21.72
N ASP A 489 26.50 2.36 22.61
CA ASP A 489 25.40 2.24 23.56
C ASP A 489 25.35 3.45 24.49
N ARG A 490 26.51 3.90 25.00
CA ARG A 490 26.61 5.14 25.79
C ARG A 490 26.16 6.38 25.03
N VAL A 491 26.58 6.52 23.76
CA VAL A 491 26.16 7.65 22.92
C VAL A 491 24.66 7.61 22.67
N LEU A 492 24.11 6.43 22.37
CA LEU A 492 22.68 6.23 22.17
C LEU A 492 21.88 6.54 23.44
N ASP A 493 22.33 6.07 24.59
CA ASP A 493 21.70 6.31 25.90
C ASP A 493 21.78 7.79 26.29
N PHE A 494 22.91 8.48 26.05
CA PHE A 494 23.00 9.91 26.30
C PHE A 494 22.14 10.76 25.37
N LEU A 495 21.99 10.37 24.10
CA LEU A 495 21.04 10.99 23.20
C LEU A 495 19.59 10.73 23.68
N TRP A 496 19.32 9.54 24.18
CA TRP A 496 18.01 9.14 24.73
C TRP A 496 17.63 9.92 26.00
N GLU A 497 18.62 10.17 26.87
CA GLU A 497 18.45 10.90 28.12
C GLU A 497 18.49 12.43 27.94
N ASN A 498 18.65 12.94 26.71
CA ASN A 498 18.90 14.35 26.40
C ASN A 498 20.13 14.93 27.14
N LYS A 499 21.15 14.11 27.39
CA LYS A 499 22.40 14.50 28.06
C LYS A 499 23.57 14.68 27.09
N PHE A 500 23.38 14.37 25.81
CA PHE A 500 24.42 14.55 24.80
C PHE A 500 24.59 16.03 24.42
N PRO A 501 25.82 16.56 24.30
CA PRO A 501 26.03 17.98 23.99
C PRO A 501 25.39 18.40 22.65
N GLU A 502 24.50 19.40 22.68
CA GLU A 502 23.79 19.88 21.47
C GLU A 502 24.73 20.37 20.36
N GLU A 503 25.87 20.95 20.74
CA GLU A 503 26.91 21.43 19.82
C GLU A 503 27.53 20.30 18.97
N GLN A 504 27.51 19.06 19.48
CA GLN A 504 28.01 17.87 18.77
C GLN A 504 26.93 17.19 17.91
N ILE A 505 25.70 17.70 17.93
CA ILE A 505 24.58 17.25 17.12
C ILE A 505 24.40 18.21 15.95
N ILE A 506 24.25 17.67 14.74
CA ILE A 506 23.98 18.45 13.53
C ILE A 506 22.66 19.21 13.70
N GLU A 507 22.68 20.52 13.43
CA GLU A 507 21.62 21.48 13.73
C GLU A 507 20.22 21.03 13.26
N LYS A 508 20.13 20.47 12.05
CA LYS A 508 18.88 19.95 11.46
C LYS A 508 18.22 18.81 12.26
N PHE A 509 18.97 18.12 13.11
CA PHE A 509 18.50 16.96 13.87
C PHE A 509 18.28 17.23 15.36
N ARG A 510 18.65 18.42 15.87
CA ARG A 510 18.50 18.77 17.29
C ARG A 510 17.05 18.67 17.78
N SER A 511 16.11 19.27 17.05
CA SER A 511 14.67 19.21 17.37
C SER A 511 14.09 17.79 17.31
N LYS A 512 14.55 16.98 16.35
CA LYS A 512 14.11 15.58 16.21
C LYS A 512 14.62 14.67 17.32
N ILE A 513 15.80 14.96 17.87
CA ILE A 513 16.40 14.21 18.98
C ILE A 513 15.73 14.60 20.31
N SER A 514 15.43 15.88 20.53
CA SER A 514 14.66 16.32 21.70
C SER A 514 13.24 15.72 21.78
N GLU A 515 12.72 15.26 20.65
CA GLU A 515 11.42 14.57 20.50
C GLU A 515 11.51 13.03 20.53
N MET A 516 12.69 12.44 20.83
CA MET A 516 12.83 10.99 20.94
C MET A 516 11.96 10.45 22.10
N PRO A 517 11.29 9.30 21.89
CA PRO A 517 10.15 8.92 22.71
C PRO A 517 10.58 8.45 24.11
N ARG A 518 9.83 8.90 25.13
CA ARG A 518 9.78 8.22 26.45
C ARG A 518 8.64 7.22 26.52
N GLU A 519 7.62 7.31 25.65
CA GLU A 519 6.45 6.43 25.64
C GLU A 519 5.90 6.29 24.20
N LYS A 520 5.52 5.05 23.79
CA LYS A 520 4.92 4.57 22.52
C LYS A 520 5.85 3.80 21.54
N GLU A 521 5.77 2.47 21.59
CA GLU A 521 6.55 1.50 20.78
C GLU A 521 6.29 1.52 19.26
N LYS A 522 5.09 1.91 18.78
CA LYS A 522 4.70 1.69 17.36
C LYS A 522 5.47 2.53 16.33
N THR A 523 6.02 3.69 16.69
CA THR A 523 6.81 4.55 15.76
C THR A 523 8.33 4.40 15.92
N PHE A 524 8.76 3.53 16.84
CA PHE A 524 10.13 3.41 17.28
C PHE A 524 11.08 2.95 16.16
N MET A 525 10.73 1.88 15.44
CA MET A 525 11.57 1.31 14.38
C MET A 525 11.79 2.28 13.20
N PHE A 526 10.78 3.07 12.82
CA PHE A 526 10.92 4.05 11.73
C PHE A 526 11.90 5.17 12.09
N ARG A 527 11.87 5.63 13.35
CA ARG A 527 12.77 6.68 13.85
C ARG A 527 14.20 6.17 14.00
N LEU A 528 14.40 4.95 14.52
CA LEU A 528 15.72 4.31 14.56
C LEU A 528 16.31 4.14 13.16
N MET A 529 15.51 3.71 12.18
CA MET A 529 15.93 3.62 10.78
C MET A 529 16.32 4.97 10.19
N ASN A 530 15.57 6.03 10.52
CA ASN A 530 15.86 7.39 10.05
C ASN A 530 17.19 7.91 10.64
N MET A 531 17.46 7.64 11.91
CA MET A 531 18.72 7.99 12.55
C MET A 531 19.89 7.15 12.04
N LEU A 532 19.67 5.86 11.78
CA LEU A 532 20.69 4.99 11.20
C LEU A 532 21.11 5.47 9.80
N THR A 533 20.15 5.96 8.99
CA THR A 533 20.38 6.32 7.58
C THR A 533 21.13 7.65 7.42
N ASN A 534 21.04 8.56 8.41
CA ASN A 534 21.61 9.90 8.33
C ASN A 534 22.80 10.05 9.27
N GLN A 535 23.73 10.94 8.93
CA GLN A 535 24.70 11.41 9.91
C GLN A 535 23.99 12.34 10.90
N ILE A 536 24.08 12.01 12.18
CA ILE A 536 23.41 12.71 13.28
C ILE A 536 24.42 13.55 14.06
N LEU A 537 25.63 13.02 14.24
CA LEU A 537 26.69 13.67 15.00
C LEU A 537 27.70 14.35 14.06
N VAL A 538 28.26 15.47 14.54
CA VAL A 538 29.30 16.23 13.83
C VAL A 538 30.59 15.40 13.71
N ASP A 539 30.89 14.60 14.74
CA ASP A 539 32.03 13.67 14.76
C ASP A 539 31.69 12.36 14.04
N GLU A 540 32.38 12.09 12.94
CA GLU A 540 32.16 10.91 12.08
C GLU A 540 32.44 9.57 12.77
N GLU A 541 33.43 9.50 13.67
CA GLU A 541 33.73 8.26 14.40
C GLU A 541 32.66 8.00 15.47
N LYS A 542 32.24 9.02 16.22
CA LYS A 542 31.11 8.86 17.18
C LYS A 542 29.80 8.51 16.47
N ASP A 543 29.54 9.13 15.33
CA ASP A 543 28.35 8.84 14.50
C ASP A 543 28.35 7.39 13.98
N LYS A 544 29.52 6.88 13.60
CA LYS A 544 29.70 5.48 13.19
C LYS A 544 29.45 4.51 14.33
N VAL A 545 29.92 4.80 15.54
CA VAL A 545 29.67 3.94 16.71
C VAL A 545 28.18 3.99 17.12
N LEU A 546 27.52 5.16 17.02
CA LEU A 546 26.07 5.31 17.19
C LEU A 546 25.27 4.49 16.15
N ALA A 547 25.67 4.53 14.88
CA ALA A 547 25.05 3.74 13.82
C ALA A 547 25.13 2.22 14.11
N GLY A 548 26.24 1.77 14.71
CA GLY A 548 26.39 0.39 15.18
C GLY A 548 25.35 0.01 16.25
N ALA A 549 25.20 0.83 17.28
CA ALA A 549 24.23 0.61 18.37
C ALA A 549 22.77 0.66 17.89
N LEU A 550 22.44 1.60 16.99
CA LEU A 550 21.12 1.68 16.36
C LEU A 550 20.80 0.42 15.55
N ALA A 551 21.73 -0.04 14.73
CA ALA A 551 21.54 -1.24 13.95
C ALA A 551 21.45 -2.51 14.81
N LEU A 552 22.20 -2.59 15.92
CA LEU A 552 22.10 -3.68 16.89
C LEU A 552 20.68 -3.80 17.44
N ARG A 553 20.09 -2.69 17.90
CA ARG A 553 18.69 -2.66 18.38
C ARG A 553 17.68 -3.07 17.30
N ILE A 554 17.84 -2.57 16.08
CA ILE A 554 16.91 -2.84 14.98
C ILE A 554 16.99 -4.32 14.55
N LEU A 555 18.21 -4.84 14.32
CA LEU A 555 18.41 -6.22 13.89
C LEU A 555 18.03 -7.22 14.99
N GLY A 556 18.35 -6.93 16.25
CA GLY A 556 17.94 -7.76 17.38
C GLY A 556 16.43 -7.82 17.55
N GLY A 557 15.73 -6.69 17.42
CA GLY A 557 14.27 -6.64 17.44
C GLY A 557 13.63 -7.45 16.32
N ILE A 558 14.15 -7.36 15.09
CA ILE A 558 13.68 -8.16 13.95
C ILE A 558 13.93 -9.64 14.18
N PHE A 559 15.11 -10.02 14.68
CA PHE A 559 15.46 -11.42 14.98
C PHE A 559 14.50 -12.04 15.99
N VAL A 560 14.25 -11.33 17.09
CA VAL A 560 13.29 -11.75 18.09
C VAL A 560 11.91 -11.85 17.47
N GLU A 561 11.42 -10.84 16.76
CA GLU A 561 10.07 -10.87 16.17
C GLU A 561 9.82 -12.10 15.25
N ILE A 562 10.84 -12.48 14.45
CA ILE A 562 10.73 -13.58 13.50
C ILE A 562 10.86 -14.95 14.18
N PHE A 563 11.79 -15.13 15.13
CA PHE A 563 12.15 -16.45 15.64
C PHE A 563 11.80 -16.68 17.12
N GLY A 564 11.87 -15.63 17.95
CA GLY A 564 11.65 -15.72 19.40
C GLY A 564 10.37 -15.03 19.89
N GLY A 565 9.67 -14.34 19.01
CA GLY A 565 8.55 -13.49 19.34
C GLY A 565 7.31 -14.32 19.64
N ARG A 566 6.43 -13.77 20.45
CA ARG A 566 5.20 -14.45 20.88
C ARG A 566 4.38 -15.01 19.70
N ASN A 567 4.26 -14.26 18.61
CA ASN A 567 3.52 -14.72 17.42
C ASN A 567 4.21 -15.90 16.71
N ALA A 568 5.55 -15.90 16.63
CA ALA A 568 6.31 -17.01 16.06
C ALA A 568 6.17 -18.28 16.90
N GLN A 569 6.22 -18.15 18.23
CA GLN A 569 5.98 -19.24 19.18
C GLN A 569 4.57 -19.82 19.06
N ILE A 570 3.54 -18.97 18.97
CA ILE A 570 2.14 -19.38 18.78
C ILE A 570 1.97 -20.17 17.46
N ARG A 571 2.57 -19.67 16.36
CA ARG A 571 2.53 -20.37 15.07
C ARG A 571 3.27 -21.71 15.11
N GLY A 572 4.44 -21.78 15.75
CA GLY A 572 5.19 -23.03 15.96
C GLY A 572 4.42 -24.06 16.78
N ILE A 573 3.76 -23.64 17.87
CA ILE A 573 2.91 -24.52 18.69
C ILE A 573 1.72 -25.06 17.86
N ARG A 574 1.06 -24.19 17.10
CA ARG A 574 -0.07 -24.57 16.25
C ARG A 574 0.35 -25.53 15.14
N LEU A 575 1.51 -25.30 14.52
CA LEU A 575 2.07 -26.17 13.51
C LEU A 575 2.41 -27.55 14.07
N ASN A 576 3.02 -27.62 15.25
CA ASN A 576 3.28 -28.88 15.95
C ASN A 576 2.00 -29.69 16.21
N GLN A 577 0.90 -29.03 16.58
CA GLN A 577 -0.40 -29.67 16.76
C GLN A 577 -0.94 -30.21 15.42
N LEU A 578 -0.91 -29.40 14.36
CA LEU A 578 -1.37 -29.81 13.03
C LEU A 578 -0.56 -30.99 12.48
N LEU A 579 0.77 -31.02 12.66
CA LEU A 579 1.62 -32.13 12.22
C LEU A 579 1.33 -33.43 12.98
N LYS A 580 0.99 -33.34 14.27
CA LYS A 580 0.55 -34.50 15.07
C LYS A 580 -0.81 -35.01 14.60
N ASP A 581 -1.76 -34.11 14.38
CA ASP A 581 -3.10 -34.46 13.88
C ASP A 581 -3.03 -35.06 12.48
N ARG A 582 -2.13 -34.55 11.64
CA ARG A 582 -1.87 -35.06 10.29
C ARG A 582 -1.43 -36.53 10.31
N LYS A 583 -0.54 -36.92 11.23
CA LYS A 583 -0.02 -38.30 11.32
C LYS A 583 -1.12 -39.35 11.53
N VAL A 584 -2.18 -39.01 12.25
CA VAL A 584 -3.28 -39.94 12.60
C VAL A 584 -4.55 -39.76 11.76
N SER A 585 -4.56 -38.82 10.82
CA SER A 585 -5.74 -38.47 10.01
C SER A 585 -5.89 -39.29 8.73
N ASN A 586 -7.13 -39.41 8.25
CA ASN A 586 -7.45 -40.01 6.95
C ASN A 586 -7.09 -39.05 5.78
N VAL A 587 -7.15 -39.54 4.53
CA VAL A 587 -6.68 -38.80 3.34
C VAL A 587 -7.41 -37.45 3.15
N GLU A 588 -8.73 -37.39 3.39
CA GLU A 588 -9.50 -36.14 3.26
C GLU A 588 -9.18 -35.13 4.37
N ASN A 589 -9.04 -35.57 5.63
CA ASN A 589 -8.67 -34.66 6.72
C ASN A 589 -7.20 -34.24 6.63
N LYS A 590 -6.30 -35.08 6.11
CA LYS A 590 -4.91 -34.70 5.81
C LYS A 590 -4.85 -33.53 4.84
N LYS A 591 -5.64 -33.56 3.74
CA LYS A 591 -5.71 -32.42 2.80
C LYS A 591 -6.16 -31.13 3.49
N LYS A 592 -7.19 -31.19 4.34
CA LYS A 592 -7.63 -30.02 5.11
C LYS A 592 -6.57 -29.52 6.07
N ILE A 593 -5.83 -30.42 6.73
CA ILE A 593 -4.73 -30.06 7.63
C ILE A 593 -3.58 -29.41 6.83
N ASP A 594 -3.27 -29.93 5.65
CA ASP A 594 -2.23 -29.41 4.75
C ASP A 594 -2.56 -27.99 4.27
N GLU A 595 -3.84 -27.70 3.99
CA GLU A 595 -4.28 -26.32 3.70
C GLU A 595 -4.05 -25.37 4.88
N HIS A 596 -4.25 -25.82 6.12
CA HIS A 596 -3.99 -25.00 7.31
C HIS A 596 -2.49 -24.81 7.56
N ILE A 597 -1.67 -25.85 7.33
CA ILE A 597 -0.21 -25.75 7.39
C ILE A 597 0.30 -24.76 6.34
N ASN A 598 -0.19 -24.85 5.10
CA ASN A 598 0.18 -23.93 4.02
C ASN A 598 -0.19 -22.48 4.35
N ARG A 599 -1.36 -22.23 4.95
CA ARG A 599 -1.72 -20.86 5.40
C ARG A 599 -0.76 -20.31 6.45
N ILE A 600 -0.36 -21.13 7.44
CA ILE A 600 0.63 -20.73 8.46
C ILE A 600 1.98 -20.42 7.80
N LEU A 601 2.42 -21.27 6.86
CA LEU A 601 3.65 -21.08 6.10
C LEU A 601 3.60 -19.81 5.24
N GLU A 602 2.50 -19.53 4.54
CA GLU A 602 2.34 -18.33 3.72
C GLU A 602 2.40 -17.04 4.56
N GLU A 603 1.71 -17.02 5.72
CA GLU A 603 1.70 -15.87 6.62
C GLU A 603 3.10 -15.61 7.20
N ASP A 604 3.79 -16.66 7.64
CA ASP A 604 5.12 -16.54 8.22
C ASP A 604 6.18 -16.21 7.16
N LEU A 605 6.09 -16.83 5.97
CA LEU A 605 6.94 -16.51 4.83
C LEU A 605 6.77 -15.05 4.39
N LYS A 606 5.54 -14.53 4.32
CA LYS A 606 5.29 -13.11 4.03
C LYS A 606 5.90 -12.19 5.09
N ALA A 607 5.84 -12.58 6.36
CA ALA A 607 6.46 -11.83 7.45
C ALA A 607 8.00 -11.82 7.32
N ILE A 608 8.61 -12.98 7.07
CA ILE A 608 10.05 -13.14 6.82
C ILE A 608 10.49 -12.31 5.60
N GLN A 609 9.77 -12.39 4.48
CA GLN A 609 10.09 -11.63 3.26
C GLN A 609 10.00 -10.11 3.50
N LYS A 610 8.93 -9.64 4.17
CA LYS A 610 8.77 -8.21 4.51
C LYS A 610 9.90 -7.70 5.41
N ARG A 611 10.32 -8.48 6.41
CA ARG A 611 11.42 -8.09 7.31
C ARG A 611 12.79 -8.18 6.64
N THR A 612 12.97 -9.12 5.70
CA THR A 612 14.17 -9.19 4.86
C THR A 612 14.37 -7.92 4.04
N MET A 613 13.30 -7.27 3.54
CA MET A 613 13.41 -5.95 2.88
C MET A 613 13.97 -4.86 3.80
N THR A 614 13.58 -4.84 5.09
CA THR A 614 14.14 -3.92 6.09
C THR A 614 15.62 -4.21 6.33
N ILE A 615 15.99 -5.48 6.49
CA ILE A 615 17.39 -5.91 6.67
C ILE A 615 18.24 -5.51 5.45
N ASN A 616 17.71 -5.66 4.24
CA ASN A 616 18.37 -5.27 2.97
C ASN A 616 18.69 -3.77 2.89
N THR A 617 17.98 -2.95 3.66
CA THR A 617 18.19 -1.50 3.77
C THR A 617 19.27 -1.17 4.81
N ILE A 618 19.34 -1.92 5.91
CA ILE A 618 20.29 -1.72 7.01
C ILE A 618 21.72 -2.13 6.62
N ILE A 619 21.86 -3.31 5.99
CA ILE A 619 23.15 -3.88 5.58
C ILE A 619 24.04 -2.90 4.78
N PRO A 620 23.54 -2.18 3.76
CA PRO A 620 24.37 -1.23 3.02
C PRO A 620 24.76 0.01 3.85
N ILE A 621 23.94 0.43 4.81
CA ILE A 621 24.28 1.52 5.72
C ILE A 621 25.43 1.09 6.65
N LEU A 622 25.32 -0.11 7.23
CA LEU A 622 26.39 -0.71 8.04
C LEU A 622 27.69 -0.90 7.27
N SER A 623 27.58 -1.35 6.02
CA SER A 623 28.73 -1.52 5.11
C SER A 623 29.43 -0.18 4.83
N LYS A 624 28.68 0.90 4.57
CA LYS A 624 29.24 2.26 4.41
C LYS A 624 29.96 2.74 5.68
N LYS A 625 29.46 2.33 6.84
CA LYS A 625 30.04 2.61 8.17
C LYS A 625 31.13 1.61 8.59
N ARG A 626 31.58 0.74 7.66
CA ARG A 626 32.66 -0.25 7.81
C ARG A 626 32.37 -1.39 8.81
N TYR A 627 31.10 -1.71 9.05
CA TYR A 627 30.68 -2.93 9.75
C TYR A 627 30.47 -4.03 8.71
N PHE A 628 31.43 -4.94 8.58
CA PHE A 628 31.44 -5.96 7.53
C PHE A 628 31.25 -7.37 8.11
N ILE A 629 30.26 -8.10 7.59
CA ILE A 629 30.25 -9.57 7.64
C ILE A 629 31.05 -10.09 6.46
N LYS A 630 31.90 -11.09 6.72
CA LYS A 630 32.71 -11.75 5.70
C LYS A 630 31.79 -12.49 4.73
N THR A 631 31.95 -12.36 3.42
CA THR A 631 30.93 -12.89 2.48
C THR A 631 30.90 -14.41 2.33
N TYR A 632 31.95 -15.14 2.72
CA TYR A 632 31.97 -16.61 2.66
C TYR A 632 30.92 -17.27 3.55
N ASP A 633 30.58 -16.56 4.61
CA ASP A 633 29.59 -16.94 5.61
C ASP A 633 28.16 -16.95 5.02
N ILE A 634 27.96 -16.32 3.84
CA ILE A 634 26.64 -16.16 3.19
C ILE A 634 26.55 -16.90 1.84
N VAL A 635 27.65 -17.34 1.24
CA VAL A 635 27.65 -17.98 -0.10
C VAL A 635 27.64 -19.52 -0.01
N THR A 636 27.85 -20.09 1.18
CA THR A 636 28.06 -21.53 1.38
C THR A 636 26.79 -22.35 1.67
N LYS A 637 25.58 -21.75 1.65
CA LYS A 637 24.30 -22.47 1.82
C LYS A 637 23.29 -22.09 0.72
N ASP A 638 22.21 -22.86 0.56
CA ASP A 638 21.16 -22.62 -0.44
C ASP A 638 20.29 -21.39 -0.06
N PHE A 639 20.87 -20.19 -0.19
CA PHE A 639 20.19 -18.91 0.06
C PHE A 639 19.22 -18.56 -1.09
N PRO A 640 18.08 -17.90 -0.81
CA PRO A 640 17.19 -17.39 -1.85
C PRO A 640 17.94 -16.53 -2.88
N GLU A 641 17.71 -16.79 -4.16
CA GLU A 641 18.44 -16.21 -5.29
C GLU A 641 18.47 -14.66 -5.24
N PHE A 642 17.42 -14.03 -4.71
CA PHE A 642 17.32 -12.59 -4.52
C PHE A 642 18.31 -12.04 -3.48
N ILE A 643 18.54 -12.75 -2.37
CA ILE A 643 19.50 -12.36 -1.32
C ILE A 643 20.92 -12.55 -1.84
N VAL A 644 21.17 -13.70 -2.49
CA VAL A 644 22.47 -13.99 -3.14
C VAL A 644 22.77 -12.89 -4.16
N LYS A 645 21.91 -12.69 -5.17
CA LYS A 645 22.07 -11.66 -6.21
C LYS A 645 22.32 -10.27 -5.62
N MET A 646 21.62 -9.86 -4.56
CA MET A 646 21.88 -8.56 -3.95
C MET A 646 23.22 -8.45 -3.23
N ILE A 647 23.72 -9.54 -2.63
CA ILE A 647 25.04 -9.58 -2.00
C ILE A 647 26.12 -9.64 -3.07
N THR A 648 25.96 -10.45 -4.13
CA THR A 648 26.91 -10.55 -5.24
C THR A 648 27.02 -9.23 -6.01
N VAL A 649 25.89 -8.58 -6.35
CA VAL A 649 25.87 -7.24 -6.97
C VAL A 649 26.58 -6.20 -6.10
N ARG A 650 26.55 -6.37 -4.77
CA ARG A 650 27.19 -5.45 -3.82
C ARG A 650 28.65 -5.85 -3.49
N GLU A 651 29.05 -7.10 -3.68
CA GLU A 651 30.47 -7.51 -3.73
C GLU A 651 31.16 -6.92 -4.95
N GLU A 652 30.50 -6.92 -6.11
CA GLU A 652 30.97 -6.22 -7.30
C GLU A 652 31.16 -4.72 -7.03
N ASP A 653 30.27 -4.09 -6.25
CA ASP A 653 30.43 -2.71 -5.77
C ASP A 653 31.62 -2.51 -4.83
N ARG A 654 31.94 -3.51 -3.98
CA ARG A 654 33.07 -3.48 -3.02
C ARG A 654 34.44 -3.75 -3.66
N LEU A 655 34.43 -4.28 -4.87
CA LEU A 655 35.59 -4.51 -5.74
C LEU A 655 35.73 -3.43 -6.82
N LYS A 656 34.87 -2.40 -6.82
CA LYS A 656 34.89 -1.33 -7.84
C LYS A 656 36.21 -0.57 -7.92
N ASP A 657 36.94 -0.46 -6.80
CA ASP A 657 38.24 0.19 -6.71
C ASP A 657 39.36 -0.62 -7.38
N ILE A 658 39.22 -1.96 -7.41
CA ILE A 658 40.15 -2.85 -8.09
C ILE A 658 39.98 -2.70 -9.60
N GLY A 659 41.04 -2.28 -10.29
CA GLY A 659 41.00 -2.06 -11.74
C GLY A 659 40.11 -0.88 -12.18
N GLU A 660 39.76 0.06 -11.30
CA GLU A 660 39.04 1.28 -11.68
C GLU A 660 39.79 2.09 -12.74
N LYS A 661 41.13 2.07 -12.69
CA LYS A 661 42.02 2.69 -13.69
C LYS A 661 41.79 2.21 -15.14
N TYR A 662 41.19 1.04 -15.34
CA TYR A 662 40.87 0.52 -16.67
C TYR A 662 39.52 1.07 -17.19
N LYS A 663 38.69 1.65 -16.32
CA LYS A 663 37.44 2.31 -16.69
C LYS A 663 37.75 3.70 -17.26
N ARG A 664 38.00 3.78 -18.57
CA ARG A 664 38.13 5.09 -19.23
C ARG A 664 36.78 5.82 -19.17
N PRO A 665 36.72 7.11 -18.76
CA PRO A 665 35.51 7.89 -18.86
C PRO A 665 35.13 8.02 -20.34
N SER A 666 33.84 7.89 -20.64
CA SER A 666 33.23 8.18 -21.95
C SER A 666 33.78 7.41 -23.15
N VAL A 667 33.18 6.25 -23.44
CA VAL A 667 32.98 5.75 -24.83
C VAL A 667 31.48 5.46 -25.08
N SER A 668 30.59 5.83 -24.15
CA SER A 668 29.14 5.65 -24.32
C SER A 668 28.55 6.57 -25.39
N GLY A 669 29.15 7.75 -25.60
CA GLY A 669 28.71 8.72 -26.61
C GLY A 669 28.98 8.29 -28.05
N ASP A 670 30.07 7.55 -28.29
CA ASP A 670 30.48 7.13 -29.65
C ASP A 670 29.90 5.76 -30.04
N LEU A 671 29.53 4.93 -29.07
CA LEU A 671 28.91 3.62 -29.29
C LEU A 671 27.52 3.75 -29.94
N ILE A 672 26.71 4.69 -29.47
CA ILE A 672 25.32 4.86 -29.94
C ILE A 672 25.28 5.26 -31.44
N PRO A 673 26.01 6.28 -31.91
CA PRO A 673 26.08 6.60 -33.34
C PRO A 673 26.64 5.45 -34.18
N LEU A 674 27.67 4.75 -33.68
CA LEU A 674 28.30 3.64 -34.40
C LEU A 674 27.34 2.45 -34.56
N VAL A 675 26.67 2.04 -33.48
CA VAL A 675 25.63 1.00 -33.51
C VAL A 675 24.44 1.43 -34.36
N ASN A 676 23.99 2.68 -34.27
CA ASN A 676 22.89 3.19 -35.10
C ASN A 676 23.24 3.18 -36.59
N ASN A 677 24.46 3.58 -36.97
CA ASN A 677 24.92 3.51 -38.35
C ASN A 677 24.95 2.05 -38.83
N PHE A 678 25.39 1.11 -37.98
CA PHE A 678 25.37 -0.31 -38.32
C PHE A 678 23.96 -0.88 -38.48
N LEU A 679 23.03 -0.52 -37.60
CA LEU A 679 21.63 -0.93 -37.71
C LEU A 679 20.98 -0.33 -38.96
N MET A 680 21.37 0.89 -39.36
CA MET A 680 20.90 1.50 -40.60
C MET A 680 21.35 0.73 -41.85
N GLU A 681 22.61 0.29 -41.91
CA GLU A 681 23.12 -0.54 -43.01
C GLU A 681 22.49 -1.94 -43.02
N LEU A 682 22.25 -2.54 -41.85
CA LEU A 682 21.55 -3.83 -41.75
C LEU A 682 20.05 -3.74 -42.08
N ASP A 683 19.41 -2.59 -41.88
CA ASP A 683 18.05 -2.35 -42.35
C ASP A 683 17.96 -2.43 -43.89
N LEU A 684 19.02 -2.04 -44.62
CA LEU A 684 19.08 -2.25 -46.08
C LEU A 684 19.05 -3.75 -46.42
N ALA A 685 19.82 -4.57 -45.69
CA ALA A 685 19.78 -6.03 -45.85
C ALA A 685 18.39 -6.60 -45.50
N ARG A 686 17.72 -6.08 -44.47
CA ARG A 686 16.36 -6.49 -44.07
C ARG A 686 15.32 -6.15 -45.13
N ARG A 687 15.35 -4.94 -45.66
CA ARG A 687 14.47 -4.51 -46.76
C ARG A 687 14.68 -5.37 -48.00
N PHE A 688 15.94 -5.63 -48.36
CA PHE A 688 16.28 -6.51 -49.47
C PHE A 688 15.76 -7.92 -49.26
N PHE A 689 15.99 -8.51 -48.08
CA PHE A 689 15.55 -9.86 -47.76
C PHE A 689 14.03 -10.01 -47.81
N LYS A 690 13.30 -9.10 -47.16
CA LYS A 690 11.83 -9.08 -47.11
C LYS A 690 11.23 -9.00 -48.52
N LYS A 691 11.77 -8.11 -49.35
CA LYS A 691 11.23 -7.80 -50.67
C LYS A 691 11.39 -8.95 -51.67
N TYR A 692 12.42 -9.79 -51.51
CA TYR A 692 12.78 -10.78 -52.52
C TYR A 692 12.77 -12.25 -52.07
N PHE A 693 12.69 -12.54 -50.77
CA PHE A 693 12.83 -13.91 -50.25
C PHE A 693 11.64 -14.42 -49.40
N GLU A 694 10.64 -13.59 -49.05
CA GLU A 694 9.46 -14.03 -48.28
C GLU A 694 8.44 -14.85 -49.09
N GLU A 695 8.32 -14.62 -50.41
CA GLU A 695 7.42 -15.37 -51.30
C GLU A 695 8.20 -16.04 -52.44
N MET A 696 8.39 -17.38 -52.40
CA MET A 696 9.04 -18.13 -53.48
C MET A 696 8.05 -19.02 -54.25
N TYR A 697 7.88 -18.75 -55.55
CA TYR A 697 7.26 -19.64 -56.54
C TYR A 697 8.32 -20.38 -57.36
N SER A 698 7.94 -21.46 -58.03
CA SER A 698 8.79 -22.38 -58.81
C SER A 698 9.93 -21.71 -59.61
N ILE A 699 11.18 -21.95 -59.19
CA ILE A 699 12.42 -21.39 -59.77
C ILE A 699 13.14 -22.45 -60.61
N ALA A 700 13.90 -22.05 -61.64
CA ALA A 700 14.80 -22.93 -62.39
C ALA A 700 15.96 -23.44 -61.51
N MET A 701 16.38 -24.71 -61.67
CA MET A 701 17.35 -25.35 -60.76
C MET A 701 18.72 -24.64 -60.68
N ASP A 702 19.18 -24.03 -61.76
CA ASP A 702 20.44 -23.26 -61.81
C ASP A 702 20.34 -21.96 -61.01
N ALA A 703 19.26 -21.19 -61.21
CA ALA A 703 18.96 -20.00 -60.43
C ALA A 703 18.68 -20.31 -58.96
N GLN A 704 18.12 -21.48 -58.66
CA GLN A 704 17.83 -21.91 -57.29
C GLN A 704 19.10 -22.03 -56.45
N LYS A 705 20.21 -22.55 -57.01
CA LYS A 705 21.49 -22.67 -56.29
C LYS A 705 22.06 -21.29 -55.95
N ASN A 706 22.10 -20.38 -56.92
CA ASN A 706 22.61 -19.01 -56.75
C ASN A 706 21.75 -18.22 -55.76
N MET A 707 20.42 -18.32 -55.90
CA MET A 707 19.44 -17.70 -55.01
C MET A 707 19.57 -18.20 -53.57
N LEU A 708 19.82 -19.51 -53.36
CA LEU A 708 20.06 -20.07 -52.03
C LEU A 708 21.34 -19.55 -51.38
N SER A 709 22.40 -19.31 -52.17
CA SER A 709 23.66 -18.74 -51.68
C SER A 709 23.44 -17.33 -51.12
N ILE A 710 22.83 -16.46 -51.93
CA ILE A 710 22.49 -15.08 -51.54
C ILE A 710 21.53 -15.08 -50.36
N ARG A 711 20.47 -15.92 -50.40
CA ARG A 711 19.51 -16.03 -49.30
C ARG A 711 20.18 -16.42 -47.98
N LYS A 712 21.10 -17.39 -48.00
CA LYS A 712 21.81 -17.84 -46.79
C LYS A 712 22.66 -16.72 -46.23
N PHE A 713 23.42 -16.02 -47.06
CA PHE A 713 24.24 -14.89 -46.66
C PHE A 713 23.42 -13.78 -46.00
N PHE A 714 22.36 -13.30 -46.66
CA PHE A 714 21.50 -12.25 -46.09
C PHE A 714 20.73 -12.72 -44.87
N LYS A 715 20.35 -14.01 -44.80
CA LYS A 715 19.77 -14.59 -43.58
C LYS A 715 20.78 -14.54 -42.43
N SER A 716 22.05 -14.86 -42.66
CA SER A 716 23.10 -14.74 -41.64
C SER A 716 23.35 -13.30 -41.22
N LEU A 717 23.23 -12.32 -42.13
CA LEU A 717 23.27 -10.88 -41.78
C LEU A 717 22.04 -10.43 -40.97
N LEU A 718 20.85 -10.96 -41.28
CA LEU A 718 19.64 -10.68 -40.50
C LEU A 718 19.69 -11.33 -39.13
N GLU A 719 20.17 -12.57 -39.04
CA GLU A 719 20.43 -13.22 -37.77
C GLU A 719 21.45 -12.38 -36.98
N LEU A 720 22.50 -11.84 -37.60
CA LEU A 720 23.41 -10.91 -36.93
C LEU A 720 22.70 -9.62 -36.47
N SER A 721 21.81 -9.03 -37.29
CA SER A 721 21.03 -7.84 -36.95
C SER A 721 20.06 -8.07 -35.80
N ASP A 722 19.21 -9.10 -35.91
CA ASP A 722 18.20 -9.44 -34.90
C ASP A 722 18.88 -9.81 -33.58
N ASN A 723 20.05 -10.47 -33.66
CA ASN A 723 20.85 -10.80 -32.49
C ASN A 723 21.70 -9.62 -31.96
N MET A 724 21.83 -8.50 -32.69
CA MET A 724 22.40 -7.24 -32.17
C MET A 724 21.31 -6.32 -31.60
N ASP A 725 20.10 -6.33 -32.18
CA ASP A 725 18.90 -5.60 -31.74
C ASP A 725 18.28 -6.22 -30.48
N ALA A 726 18.10 -7.54 -30.46
CA ALA A 726 17.99 -8.32 -29.24
C ALA A 726 19.39 -8.45 -28.67
N ILE A 727 19.58 -8.43 -27.36
CA ILE A 727 20.89 -8.55 -26.72
C ILE A 727 21.42 -10.02 -26.83
N GLU A 728 21.12 -10.74 -27.91
CA GLU A 728 21.15 -12.21 -27.99
C GLU A 728 22.34 -12.80 -28.78
N PHE A 729 22.99 -12.08 -29.71
CA PHE A 729 24.18 -12.60 -30.45
C PHE A 729 25.36 -12.82 -29.50
N PHE A 730 25.34 -12.01 -28.46
CA PHE A 730 26.28 -11.97 -27.38
C PHE A 730 25.42 -12.08 -26.11
N GLU A 731 25.15 -13.30 -25.66
CA GLU A 731 24.20 -13.68 -24.59
C GLU A 731 24.33 -12.96 -23.23
N ARG A 732 25.15 -11.91 -23.10
CA ARG A 732 25.32 -11.12 -21.87
C ARG A 732 25.29 -9.62 -22.18
N PRO A 733 24.59 -8.80 -21.38
CA PRO A 733 24.65 -7.36 -21.50
C PRO A 733 26.13 -6.92 -21.47
N ILE A 734 26.55 -6.20 -22.52
CA ILE A 734 27.90 -5.64 -22.61
C ILE A 734 28.02 -4.65 -21.44
N ALA A 735 28.88 -4.97 -20.48
CA ALA A 735 29.14 -4.06 -19.39
C ALA A 735 29.85 -2.83 -19.93
N ASN A 736 29.63 -1.65 -19.35
CA ASN A 736 30.30 -0.40 -19.73
C ASN A 736 31.84 -0.52 -19.82
N THR A 737 32.41 -1.52 -19.14
CA THR A 737 33.83 -1.85 -19.12
C THR A 737 34.35 -2.52 -20.40
N GLU A 738 33.50 -3.08 -21.27
CA GLU A 738 33.91 -3.84 -22.47
C GLU A 738 33.77 -3.07 -23.80
N HIS A 739 33.25 -1.83 -23.74
CA HIS A 739 32.88 -1.05 -24.93
C HIS A 739 34.00 -0.90 -25.96
N THR A 740 35.25 -0.73 -25.53
CA THR A 740 36.36 -0.53 -26.47
C THR A 740 36.63 -1.77 -27.32
N ILE A 741 36.62 -2.96 -26.72
CA ILE A 741 36.82 -4.23 -27.45
C ILE A 741 35.65 -4.48 -28.39
N TYR A 742 34.44 -4.19 -27.91
CA TYR A 742 33.24 -4.34 -28.69
C TYR A 742 33.23 -3.47 -29.95
N ILE A 743 33.57 -2.18 -29.83
CA ILE A 743 33.70 -1.26 -30.98
C ILE A 743 34.73 -1.80 -31.98
N SER A 744 35.86 -2.29 -31.48
CA SER A 744 36.93 -2.86 -32.30
C SER A 744 36.47 -4.09 -33.09
N LEU A 745 35.71 -5.00 -32.46
CA LEU A 745 35.12 -6.18 -33.13
C LEU A 745 34.05 -5.79 -34.15
N LEU A 746 33.18 -4.82 -33.83
CA LEU A 746 32.17 -4.35 -34.78
C LEU A 746 32.81 -3.73 -36.03
N LYS A 747 33.79 -2.83 -35.86
CA LYS A 747 34.53 -2.27 -36.99
C LYS A 747 35.19 -3.36 -37.83
N TYR A 748 35.75 -4.38 -37.17
CA TYR A 748 36.35 -5.52 -37.85
C TYR A 748 35.34 -6.35 -38.66
N LEU A 749 34.15 -6.61 -38.11
CA LEU A 749 33.12 -7.39 -38.80
C LEU A 749 32.53 -6.64 -40.00
N PHE A 750 32.36 -5.33 -39.90
CA PHE A 750 31.70 -4.53 -40.92
C PHE A 750 32.62 -4.09 -42.06
N ASP A 751 33.93 -4.02 -41.83
CA ASP A 751 34.93 -3.60 -42.83
C ASP A 751 34.85 -4.37 -44.16
N CYS A 752 34.37 -5.63 -44.17
CA CYS A 752 34.21 -6.40 -45.41
C CYS A 752 32.83 -6.29 -46.09
N LEU A 753 31.88 -5.54 -45.52
CA LEU A 753 30.50 -5.42 -46.01
C LEU A 753 30.16 -4.18 -46.91
N PRO A 754 30.97 -3.09 -47.02
CA PRO A 754 30.54 -1.88 -47.72
C PRO A 754 30.13 -2.11 -49.19
N GLU A 755 30.95 -2.85 -49.94
CA GLU A 755 30.68 -3.13 -51.36
C GLU A 755 29.38 -3.91 -51.55
N MET A 756 29.08 -4.84 -50.63
CA MET A 756 27.83 -5.60 -50.64
C MET A 756 26.62 -4.69 -50.38
N PHE A 757 26.71 -3.78 -49.40
CA PHE A 757 25.63 -2.82 -49.12
C PHE A 757 25.43 -1.84 -50.28
N GLU A 758 26.48 -1.38 -50.95
CA GLU A 758 26.36 -0.54 -52.15
C GLU A 758 25.63 -1.25 -53.30
N ILE A 759 25.97 -2.53 -53.57
CA ILE A 759 25.29 -3.32 -54.60
C ILE A 759 23.81 -3.51 -54.23
N THR A 760 23.53 -3.84 -52.96
CA THR A 760 22.17 -4.04 -52.44
C THR A 760 21.32 -2.78 -52.58
N ARG A 761 21.90 -1.62 -52.21
CA ARG A 761 21.27 -0.32 -52.35
C ARG A 761 20.97 0.00 -53.81
N THR A 762 21.92 -0.24 -54.71
CA THR A 762 21.73 -0.04 -56.16
C THR A 762 20.56 -0.85 -56.69
N ILE A 763 20.39 -2.10 -56.25
CA ILE A 763 19.27 -2.98 -56.65
C ILE A 763 17.93 -2.44 -56.12
N LEU A 764 17.89 -2.02 -54.86
CA LEU A 764 16.69 -1.45 -54.24
C LEU A 764 16.27 -0.13 -54.91
N ASP A 765 17.23 0.76 -55.21
CA ASP A 765 16.99 2.04 -55.88
C ASP A 765 16.47 1.82 -57.31
N GLU A 766 17.11 0.94 -58.11
CA GLU A 766 16.64 0.60 -59.46
C GLU A 766 15.21 0.01 -59.47
N GLN A 767 14.85 -0.71 -58.41
CA GLN A 767 13.51 -1.26 -58.26
C GLN A 767 12.48 -0.23 -57.79
N GLU A 768 12.83 0.73 -56.93
CA GLU A 768 11.93 1.82 -56.50
C GLU A 768 11.70 2.86 -57.60
N TYR A 769 12.75 3.26 -58.33
CA TYR A 769 12.66 4.28 -59.38
C TYR A 769 12.12 3.74 -60.71
N GLN A 770 12.48 2.51 -61.10
CA GLN A 770 12.16 2.00 -62.44
C GLN A 770 11.24 0.76 -62.46
N ARG A 771 10.93 0.16 -61.29
CA ARG A 771 10.14 -1.09 -61.16
C ARG A 771 10.67 -2.27 -62.00
N LYS A 772 11.97 -2.31 -62.31
CA LYS A 772 12.53 -3.27 -63.28
C LYS A 772 12.93 -4.62 -62.67
N ILE A 773 13.49 -4.63 -61.46
CA ILE A 773 13.95 -5.86 -60.79
C ILE A 773 12.83 -6.41 -59.91
N MET A 774 11.80 -7.00 -60.52
CA MET A 774 10.65 -7.54 -59.78
C MET A 774 10.87 -8.94 -59.19
N LYS A 775 11.75 -9.76 -59.77
CA LYS A 775 12.06 -11.11 -59.28
C LYS A 775 13.53 -11.47 -59.51
N LEU A 776 14.28 -11.74 -58.43
CA LEU A 776 15.72 -12.03 -58.50
C LEU A 776 16.03 -13.34 -59.23
N ASP A 777 15.14 -14.32 -59.14
CA ASP A 777 15.28 -15.65 -59.75
C ASP A 777 15.49 -15.60 -61.27
N THR A 778 14.87 -14.62 -61.93
CA THR A 778 14.94 -14.43 -63.38
C THR A 778 16.35 -14.00 -63.81
N TYR A 779 16.99 -13.16 -63.00
CA TYR A 779 18.30 -12.56 -63.27
C TYR A 779 19.48 -13.34 -62.68
N LEU A 780 19.22 -14.51 -62.08
CA LEU A 780 20.23 -15.41 -61.51
C LEU A 780 20.42 -16.72 -62.30
N SER A 781 19.70 -16.88 -63.42
CA SER A 781 19.84 -18.05 -64.30
C SER A 781 21.00 -17.86 -65.29
N ASN A 782 22.00 -18.74 -65.19
CA ASN A 782 23.13 -18.79 -66.13
C ASN A 782 22.63 -19.10 -67.55
N TRP A 783 21.64 -19.99 -67.68
CA TRP A 783 21.09 -20.38 -68.97
C TRP A 783 20.39 -19.20 -69.68
N LYS A 784 19.59 -18.40 -68.94
CA LYS A 784 18.95 -17.20 -69.52
C LYS A 784 19.96 -16.12 -69.88
N LEU A 785 21.04 -15.97 -69.11
CA LEU A 785 22.11 -15.02 -69.44
C LEU A 785 22.83 -15.43 -70.75
N GLU A 786 23.14 -16.72 -70.92
CA GLU A 786 23.71 -17.23 -72.16
C GLU A 786 22.77 -17.02 -73.35
N GLN A 787 21.47 -17.26 -73.16
CA GLN A 787 20.45 -17.00 -74.17
C GLN A 787 20.37 -15.52 -74.55
N LEU A 788 20.36 -14.60 -73.57
CA LEU A 788 20.32 -13.16 -73.81
C LEU A 788 21.56 -12.67 -74.56
N ASN A 789 22.75 -13.20 -74.22
CA ASN A 789 23.99 -12.87 -74.94
C ASN A 789 23.96 -13.36 -76.41
N LEU A 790 23.38 -14.53 -76.66
CA LEU A 790 23.16 -15.03 -78.02
C LEU A 790 22.17 -14.14 -78.78
N GLU A 791 21.04 -13.78 -78.17
CA GLU A 791 20.03 -12.89 -78.77
C GLU A 791 20.59 -11.49 -79.08
N ILE A 792 21.42 -10.93 -78.20
CA ILE A 792 22.14 -9.68 -78.44
C ILE A 792 23.09 -9.82 -79.64
N SER A 793 23.91 -10.88 -79.67
CA SER A 793 24.85 -11.13 -80.77
C SER A 793 24.14 -11.31 -82.11
N GLU A 794 23.04 -12.07 -82.14
CA GLU A 794 22.20 -12.25 -83.33
C GLU A 794 21.55 -10.94 -83.78
N THR A 795 21.07 -10.12 -82.84
CA THR A 795 20.44 -8.82 -83.13
C THR A 795 21.48 -7.82 -83.66
N GLU A 796 22.69 -7.81 -83.09
CA GLU A 796 23.81 -6.99 -83.60
C GLU A 796 24.22 -7.41 -85.01
N ASN A 797 24.27 -8.71 -85.30
CA ASN A 797 24.58 -9.22 -86.63
C ASN A 797 23.47 -8.86 -87.64
N LYS A 798 22.19 -9.00 -87.26
CA LYS A 798 21.05 -8.59 -88.09
C LYS A 798 21.03 -7.08 -88.37
N ILE A 799 21.36 -6.24 -87.38
CA ILE A 799 21.49 -4.79 -87.57
C ILE A 799 22.58 -4.50 -88.62
N LYS A 800 23.76 -5.13 -88.51
CA LYS A 800 24.86 -4.96 -89.49
C LYS A 800 24.46 -5.41 -90.90
N GLU A 801 23.69 -6.48 -91.03
CA GLU A 801 23.18 -6.96 -92.32
C GLU A 801 22.17 -5.96 -92.95
N TYR A 802 21.25 -5.41 -92.15
CA TYR A 802 20.26 -4.44 -92.63
C TYR A 802 20.84 -3.04 -92.91
N GLU A 803 21.87 -2.60 -92.17
CA GLU A 803 22.62 -1.38 -92.46
C GLU A 803 23.32 -1.43 -93.84
N GLY A 804 23.58 -2.63 -94.35
CA GLY A 804 24.11 -2.87 -95.69
C GLY A 804 23.08 -2.81 -96.84
N MET A 805 21.78 -2.75 -96.55
CA MET A 805 20.69 -2.77 -97.56
C MET A 805 19.98 -1.40 -97.64
N GLN A 806 20.19 -0.65 -98.73
CA GLN A 806 19.64 0.70 -98.96
C GLN A 806 18.18 0.70 -99.45
N GLU A 807 17.21 0.30 -98.62
CA GLU A 807 15.78 0.38 -98.92
C GLU A 807 15.00 1.19 -97.86
N TRP A 808 13.81 1.70 -98.19
CA TRP A 808 13.06 2.56 -97.24
C TRP A 808 12.40 1.74 -96.12
N GLU A 809 11.96 0.50 -96.40
CA GLU A 809 11.37 -0.44 -95.43
C GLU A 809 12.37 -1.00 -94.39
N THR A 810 13.68 -0.88 -94.64
CA THR A 810 14.72 -1.31 -93.67
C THR A 810 14.89 -0.33 -92.52
N THR A 811 14.47 0.94 -92.65
CA THR A 811 14.64 1.98 -91.62
C THR A 811 13.81 1.72 -90.36
N ASP A 812 12.54 1.34 -90.50
CA ASP A 812 11.68 1.02 -89.35
C ASP A 812 12.05 -0.32 -88.69
N LYS A 813 12.50 -1.29 -89.50
CA LYS A 813 13.04 -2.57 -89.00
C LYS A 813 14.33 -2.35 -88.20
N LEU A 814 15.26 -1.53 -88.71
CA LEU A 814 16.47 -1.11 -87.99
C LEU A 814 16.12 -0.39 -86.68
N ARG A 815 15.21 0.59 -86.71
CA ARG A 815 14.77 1.31 -85.50
C ARG A 815 14.20 0.37 -84.44
N ASN A 816 13.43 -0.64 -84.84
CA ASN A 816 12.88 -1.64 -83.92
C ASN A 816 13.97 -2.58 -83.41
N LEU A 817 14.89 -3.06 -84.25
CA LEU A 817 16.04 -3.87 -83.84
C LEU A 817 16.97 -3.13 -82.88
N THR A 818 17.26 -1.85 -83.11
CA THR A 818 18.05 -1.03 -82.18
C THR A 818 17.33 -0.81 -80.86
N LYS A 819 15.99 -0.68 -80.87
CA LYS A 819 15.19 -0.63 -79.64
C LYS A 819 15.25 -1.95 -78.86
N PHE A 820 15.14 -3.10 -79.55
CA PHE A 820 15.29 -4.42 -78.93
C PHE A 820 16.71 -4.61 -78.38
N LEU A 821 17.74 -4.29 -79.17
CA LEU A 821 19.14 -4.35 -78.71
C LEU A 821 19.38 -3.47 -77.48
N ASN A 822 18.85 -2.24 -77.47
CA ASN A 822 18.97 -1.35 -76.31
C ASN A 822 18.18 -1.87 -75.10
N ARG A 823 17.04 -2.55 -75.31
CA ARG A 823 16.29 -3.21 -74.23
C ARG A 823 17.10 -4.37 -73.66
N ASP A 824 17.60 -5.25 -74.52
CA ASP A 824 18.29 -6.48 -74.14
C ASP A 824 19.67 -6.15 -73.52
N LYS A 825 20.40 -5.14 -74.02
CA LYS A 825 21.61 -4.60 -73.37
C LYS A 825 21.35 -3.95 -72.01
N ASN A 826 20.19 -3.30 -71.83
CA ASN A 826 19.82 -2.79 -70.51
C ASN A 826 19.40 -3.92 -69.57
N GLU A 827 18.83 -5.01 -70.10
CA GLU A 827 18.52 -6.22 -69.34
C GLU A 827 19.80 -6.93 -68.87
N LEU A 828 20.83 -6.97 -69.71
CA LEU A 828 22.16 -7.51 -69.40
C LEU A 828 22.81 -6.83 -68.17
N LYS A 829 22.66 -5.51 -68.03
CA LYS A 829 23.17 -4.77 -66.86
C LYS A 829 22.58 -5.27 -65.54
N PHE A 830 21.33 -5.73 -65.53
CA PHE A 830 20.72 -6.29 -64.33
C PHE A 830 21.29 -7.67 -64.00
N TYR A 831 21.57 -8.50 -65.01
CA TYR A 831 22.32 -9.74 -64.81
C TYR A 831 23.72 -9.45 -64.25
N GLU A 832 24.45 -8.48 -64.79
CA GLU A 832 25.78 -8.09 -64.29
C GLU A 832 25.76 -7.66 -62.81
N ILE A 833 24.80 -6.82 -62.42
CA ILE A 833 24.63 -6.39 -61.02
C ILE A 833 24.30 -7.58 -60.10
N MET A 834 23.44 -8.50 -60.56
CA MET A 834 23.01 -9.67 -59.79
C MET A 834 24.13 -10.72 -59.64
N PHE A 835 24.93 -10.95 -60.68
CA PHE A 835 26.12 -11.80 -60.58
C PHE A 835 27.25 -11.15 -59.79
N ARG A 836 27.37 -9.81 -59.82
CA ARG A 836 28.27 -9.08 -58.92
C ARG A 836 27.85 -9.27 -57.46
N LEU A 837 26.55 -9.20 -57.16
CA LEU A 837 26.03 -9.52 -55.83
C LEU A 837 26.40 -10.95 -55.44
N LEU A 838 26.15 -11.94 -56.31
CA LEU A 838 26.49 -13.33 -56.03
C LEU A 838 27.98 -13.51 -55.71
N ASN A 839 28.87 -13.00 -56.56
CA ASN A 839 30.32 -13.13 -56.36
C ASN A 839 30.80 -12.44 -55.08
N GLU A 840 30.30 -11.23 -54.80
CA GLU A 840 30.65 -10.53 -53.56
C GLU A 840 30.06 -11.20 -52.33
N THR A 841 28.87 -11.82 -52.41
CA THR A 841 28.33 -12.62 -51.30
C THR A 841 29.19 -13.84 -51.01
N GLU A 842 29.65 -14.58 -52.02
CA GLU A 842 30.51 -15.77 -51.80
C GLU A 842 31.87 -15.40 -51.21
N LYS A 843 32.50 -14.35 -51.74
CA LYS A 843 33.78 -13.81 -51.23
C LYS A 843 33.65 -13.30 -49.80
N THR A 844 32.58 -12.57 -49.50
CA THR A 844 32.38 -11.92 -48.21
C THR A 844 31.91 -12.92 -47.15
N ASP A 845 31.13 -13.93 -47.51
CA ASP A 845 30.65 -14.97 -46.59
C ASP A 845 31.79 -15.72 -45.90
N GLU A 846 32.82 -16.12 -46.66
CA GLU A 846 33.98 -16.82 -46.09
C GLU A 846 34.78 -15.94 -45.12
N ILE A 847 34.96 -14.66 -45.46
CA ILE A 847 35.68 -13.69 -44.62
C ILE A 847 34.86 -13.42 -43.35
N LEU A 848 33.57 -13.12 -43.51
CA LEU A 848 32.67 -12.79 -42.43
C LEU A 848 32.56 -13.94 -41.43
N LYS A 849 32.43 -15.19 -41.88
CA LYS A 849 32.40 -16.37 -40.99
C LYS A 849 33.65 -16.48 -40.13
N LYS A 850 34.84 -16.35 -40.72
CA LYS A 850 36.11 -16.38 -39.98
C LYS A 850 36.21 -15.24 -38.95
N ARG A 851 35.79 -14.03 -39.35
CA ARG A 851 35.78 -12.87 -38.44
C ARG A 851 34.75 -13.04 -37.32
N LEU A 852 33.60 -13.66 -37.58
CA LEU A 852 32.56 -13.96 -36.59
C LEU A 852 33.03 -15.01 -35.58
N ASP A 853 33.64 -16.10 -36.04
CA ASP A 853 34.18 -17.14 -35.16
C ASP A 853 35.28 -16.57 -34.25
N PHE A 854 36.18 -15.75 -34.81
CA PHE A 854 37.17 -14.99 -34.05
C PHE A 854 36.54 -14.07 -33.00
N SER A 855 35.54 -13.29 -33.40
CA SER A 855 34.84 -12.35 -32.51
C SER A 855 34.17 -13.07 -31.36
N LYS A 856 33.55 -14.23 -31.62
CA LYS A 856 32.98 -15.11 -30.59
C LYS A 856 34.06 -15.60 -29.63
N SER A 857 35.19 -16.10 -30.13
CA SER A 857 36.29 -16.56 -29.28
C SER A 857 36.86 -15.46 -28.38
N ILE A 858 37.00 -14.22 -28.87
CA ILE A 858 37.43 -13.08 -28.05
C ILE A 858 36.41 -12.76 -26.95
N LEU A 859 35.12 -12.77 -27.27
CA LEU A 859 34.07 -12.43 -26.31
C LEU A 859 33.82 -13.53 -25.29
N GLU A 860 33.95 -14.80 -25.68
CA GLU A 860 33.99 -15.95 -24.77
C GLU A 860 35.14 -15.79 -23.78
N TYR A 861 36.33 -15.43 -24.27
CA TYR A 861 37.49 -15.17 -23.42
C TYR A 861 37.27 -13.97 -22.48
N SER A 862 36.74 -12.85 -22.99
CA SER A 862 36.33 -11.68 -22.19
C SER A 862 35.35 -12.08 -21.07
N ASN A 863 34.41 -12.97 -21.37
CA ASN A 863 33.47 -13.50 -20.40
C ASN A 863 34.11 -14.42 -19.35
N SER A 864 35.14 -15.18 -19.70
CA SER A 864 35.96 -15.91 -18.73
C SER A 864 36.69 -14.94 -17.79
N LEU A 865 37.19 -13.80 -18.29
CA LEU A 865 37.84 -12.78 -17.46
C LEU A 865 36.90 -12.14 -16.44
N LYS A 866 35.60 -11.98 -16.75
CA LYS A 866 34.60 -11.50 -15.77
C LYS A 866 34.50 -12.40 -14.54
N LYS A 867 34.68 -13.72 -14.70
CA LYS A 867 34.67 -14.67 -13.59
C LYS A 867 35.84 -14.44 -12.62
N VAL A 868 36.94 -13.90 -13.14
CA VAL A 868 38.06 -13.43 -12.31
C VAL A 868 37.69 -12.09 -11.66
N HIS A 869 37.38 -11.07 -12.48
CA HIS A 869 36.98 -9.75 -12.01
C HIS A 869 36.17 -8.93 -13.06
N PRO A 870 35.11 -8.19 -12.68
CA PRO A 870 34.26 -7.45 -13.62
C PRO A 870 34.96 -6.36 -14.44
N ASN A 871 36.04 -5.77 -13.90
CA ASN A 871 36.79 -4.70 -14.56
C ASN A 871 37.95 -5.20 -15.44
N LEU A 872 38.30 -6.49 -15.35
CA LEU A 872 39.43 -7.08 -16.08
C LEU A 872 39.23 -7.12 -17.61
N PRO A 873 38.01 -7.35 -18.15
CA PRO A 873 37.74 -7.21 -19.58
C PRO A 873 38.15 -5.87 -20.19
N ALA A 874 38.03 -4.77 -19.43
CA ALA A 874 38.41 -3.43 -19.91
C ALA A 874 39.89 -3.33 -20.24
N ALA A 875 40.73 -4.06 -19.49
CA ALA A 875 42.17 -4.07 -19.69
C ALA A 875 42.57 -4.88 -20.92
N LEU A 876 41.78 -5.87 -21.36
CA LEU A 876 42.15 -6.77 -22.45
C LEU A 876 42.46 -6.04 -23.76
N HIS A 877 41.74 -4.95 -24.08
CA HIS A 877 41.99 -4.16 -25.29
C HIS A 877 43.43 -3.67 -25.35
N ASP A 878 43.93 -3.12 -24.25
CA ASP A 878 45.25 -2.49 -24.19
C ASP A 878 46.40 -3.51 -24.36
N TYR A 879 46.08 -4.80 -24.28
CA TYR A 879 47.03 -5.90 -24.39
C TYR A 879 46.80 -6.79 -25.63
N LEU A 880 45.90 -6.40 -26.56
CA LEU A 880 45.68 -7.17 -27.79
C LEU A 880 46.97 -7.31 -28.63
N GLU A 881 47.85 -6.30 -28.62
CA GLU A 881 49.16 -6.33 -29.29
C GLU A 881 50.17 -7.26 -28.60
N ASN A 882 49.99 -7.53 -27.31
CA ASN A 882 50.91 -8.36 -26.52
C ASN A 882 50.15 -9.17 -25.48
N LEU A 883 49.33 -10.11 -25.98
CA LEU A 883 48.45 -10.92 -25.16
C LEU A 883 49.17 -11.74 -24.08
N ASN A 884 50.42 -12.15 -24.34
CA ASN A 884 51.20 -12.93 -23.36
C ASN A 884 51.44 -12.15 -22.05
N ASP A 885 51.62 -10.83 -22.14
CA ASP A 885 51.85 -9.97 -20.98
C ASP A 885 50.57 -9.71 -20.18
N PHE A 886 49.39 -10.00 -20.75
CA PHE A 886 48.12 -9.86 -20.05
C PHE A 886 48.02 -10.79 -18.83
N THR A 887 48.74 -11.93 -18.84
CA THR A 887 48.84 -12.82 -17.67
C THR A 887 49.30 -12.09 -16.40
N GLN A 888 50.18 -11.09 -16.53
CA GLN A 888 50.68 -10.31 -15.41
C GLN A 888 49.61 -9.39 -14.82
N GLU A 889 48.67 -8.89 -15.65
CA GLU A 889 47.53 -8.10 -15.16
C GLU A 889 46.51 -8.96 -14.42
N ILE A 890 46.29 -10.19 -14.89
CA ILE A 890 45.48 -11.19 -14.16
C ILE A 890 46.11 -11.43 -12.77
N ASP A 891 47.44 -11.61 -12.70
CA ASP A 891 48.15 -11.80 -11.43
C ASP A 891 48.08 -10.59 -10.50
N LYS A 892 48.18 -9.37 -11.04
CA LYS A 892 48.03 -8.13 -10.26
C LYS A 892 46.64 -8.04 -9.62
N ILE A 893 45.59 -8.36 -10.38
CA ILE A 893 44.22 -8.38 -9.86
C ILE A 893 44.05 -9.47 -8.79
N ILE A 894 44.64 -10.65 -8.99
CA ILE A 894 44.61 -11.73 -7.98
C ILE A 894 45.33 -11.32 -6.69
N GLU A 895 46.46 -10.61 -6.74
CA GLU A 895 47.12 -10.09 -5.54
C GLU A 895 46.31 -8.97 -4.85
N GLU A 896 45.63 -8.10 -5.59
CA GLU A 896 44.69 -7.13 -5.02
C GLU A 896 43.49 -7.83 -4.36
N LEU A 897 42.92 -8.86 -5.01
CA LEU A 897 41.87 -9.70 -4.44
C LEU A 897 42.35 -10.46 -3.20
N LYS A 898 43.58 -10.95 -3.17
CA LYS A 898 44.18 -11.61 -2.01
C LYS A 898 44.33 -10.67 -0.81
N LYS A 899 44.68 -9.40 -1.04
CA LYS A 899 44.66 -8.37 0.01
C LYS A 899 43.25 -8.15 0.54
N LYS A 900 42.24 -8.08 -0.34
CA LYS A 900 40.82 -7.99 0.05
C LYS A 900 40.34 -9.24 0.81
N SER A 901 40.79 -10.42 0.42
CA SER A 901 40.52 -11.69 1.11
C SER A 901 41.12 -11.72 2.51
N SER A 902 42.36 -11.25 2.63
CA SER A 902 43.07 -11.13 3.92
C SER A 902 42.38 -10.13 4.86
N SER A 903 41.75 -9.08 4.32
CA SER A 903 40.91 -8.14 5.06
C SER A 903 39.47 -8.63 5.32
N GLY A 904 39.11 -9.83 4.86
CA GLY A 904 37.79 -10.43 5.06
C GLY A 904 36.67 -9.88 4.17
N ILE A 905 37.00 -9.09 3.13
CA ILE A 905 36.04 -8.47 2.22
C ILE A 905 35.51 -9.47 1.19
N ILE A 906 36.37 -10.40 0.73
CA ILE A 906 35.98 -11.53 -0.12
C ILE A 906 36.19 -12.85 0.61
N SER A 907 35.31 -13.79 0.31
CA SER A 907 35.33 -15.16 0.77
C SER A 907 36.64 -15.90 0.43
N PRO A 908 37.24 -16.73 1.32
CA PRO A 908 38.35 -17.61 0.93
C PRO A 908 37.95 -18.63 -0.15
N PHE A 909 36.66 -18.99 -0.20
CA PHE A 909 36.11 -19.85 -1.25
C PHE A 909 35.94 -19.09 -2.56
N ASP A 910 35.33 -17.90 -2.55
CA ASP A 910 35.21 -17.03 -3.74
C ASP A 910 36.59 -16.61 -4.25
N PHE A 911 37.54 -16.31 -3.36
CA PHE A 911 38.92 -16.07 -3.75
C PHE A 911 39.56 -17.31 -4.40
N ARG A 912 39.26 -18.52 -3.92
CA ARG A 912 39.71 -19.77 -4.58
C ARG A 912 39.04 -19.93 -5.94
N GLU A 913 37.73 -19.74 -6.06
CA GLU A 913 37.03 -19.82 -7.34
C GLU A 913 37.53 -18.79 -8.36
N ARG A 914 37.75 -17.54 -7.93
CA ARG A 914 38.33 -16.48 -8.77
C ARG A 914 39.78 -16.78 -9.15
N LYS A 915 40.55 -17.38 -8.24
CA LYS A 915 41.92 -17.82 -8.52
C LYS A 915 41.94 -19.00 -9.48
N ASP A 916 41.04 -19.96 -9.31
CA ASP A 916 40.89 -21.11 -10.21
C ASP A 916 40.42 -20.63 -11.59
N ALA A 917 39.46 -19.71 -11.63
CA ALA A 917 39.04 -19.03 -12.84
C ALA A 917 40.19 -18.24 -13.50
N ALA A 918 41.09 -17.62 -12.72
CA ALA A 918 42.27 -16.96 -13.26
C ALA A 918 43.25 -17.95 -13.88
N GLU A 919 43.46 -19.11 -13.26
CA GLU A 919 44.29 -20.17 -13.83
C GLU A 919 43.68 -20.77 -15.09
N ILE A 920 42.34 -20.94 -15.14
CA ILE A 920 41.62 -21.35 -16.35
C ILE A 920 41.75 -20.28 -17.44
N ALA A 921 41.53 -19.01 -17.11
CA ALA A 921 41.65 -17.90 -18.06
C ALA A 921 43.08 -17.77 -18.61
N LYS A 922 44.12 -17.99 -17.80
CA LYS A 922 45.51 -18.02 -18.29
C LYS A 922 45.77 -19.20 -19.24
N LYS A 923 45.19 -20.36 -18.97
CA LYS A 923 45.27 -21.52 -19.87
C LYS A 923 44.53 -21.28 -21.18
N GLU A 924 43.34 -20.69 -21.13
CA GLU A 924 42.57 -20.26 -22.31
C GLU A 924 43.34 -19.22 -23.13
N LEU A 925 43.94 -18.23 -22.47
CA LEU A 925 44.81 -17.25 -23.14
C LEU A 925 45.98 -17.93 -23.85
N SER A 926 46.61 -18.90 -23.18
CA SER A 926 47.73 -19.65 -23.75
C SER A 926 47.30 -20.48 -24.95
N SER A 927 46.13 -21.13 -24.91
CA SER A 927 45.62 -21.89 -26.06
C SER A 927 45.25 -20.98 -27.23
N LEU A 928 44.65 -19.82 -26.97
CA LEU A 928 44.37 -18.79 -27.97
C LEU A 928 45.66 -18.25 -28.60
N CYS A 929 46.71 -18.00 -27.80
CA CYS A 929 47.99 -17.53 -28.30
C CYS A 929 48.75 -18.59 -29.13
N LEU A 930 48.49 -19.87 -28.90
CA LEU A 930 49.03 -20.97 -29.71
C LEU A 930 48.26 -21.17 -31.03
N ASN A 931 47.03 -20.65 -31.12
CA ASN A 931 46.24 -20.69 -32.33
C ASN A 931 46.72 -19.61 -33.31
N LYS A 932 47.45 -20.05 -34.35
CA LYS A 932 47.98 -19.16 -35.40
C LYS A 932 46.90 -18.38 -36.12
N ASP A 933 45.75 -18.99 -36.38
CA ASP A 933 44.65 -18.31 -37.07
C ASP A 933 44.08 -17.19 -36.19
N PHE A 934 43.91 -17.44 -34.90
CA PHE A 934 43.46 -16.43 -33.94
C PHE A 934 44.43 -15.24 -33.86
N ILE A 935 45.73 -15.47 -33.75
CA ILE A 935 46.75 -14.41 -33.74
C ILE A 935 46.77 -13.63 -35.06
N ASN A 936 46.63 -14.31 -36.21
CA ASN A 936 46.53 -13.64 -37.51
C ASN A 936 45.30 -12.73 -37.59
N GLN A 937 44.16 -13.16 -37.03
CA GLN A 937 42.94 -12.34 -36.97
C GLN A 937 43.11 -11.14 -36.02
N ILE A 938 43.83 -11.27 -34.90
CA ILE A 938 44.17 -10.14 -34.03
C ILE A 938 44.99 -9.10 -34.78
N ASN A 939 46.05 -9.53 -35.47
CA ASN A 939 46.90 -8.62 -36.24
C ASN A 939 46.09 -7.93 -37.35
N SER A 940 45.24 -8.68 -38.05
CA SER A 940 44.35 -8.14 -39.09
C SER A 940 43.37 -7.10 -38.53
N MET A 941 42.78 -7.38 -37.36
CA MET A 941 41.91 -6.45 -36.66
C MET A 941 42.66 -5.17 -36.27
N LEU A 942 43.86 -5.30 -35.69
CA LEU A 942 44.68 -4.14 -35.29
C LEU A 942 45.14 -3.32 -36.49
N GLU A 943 45.45 -3.95 -37.62
CA GLU A 943 45.77 -3.25 -38.87
C GLU A 943 44.57 -2.43 -39.34
N ILE A 944 43.38 -3.03 -39.43
CA ILE A 944 42.13 -2.34 -39.84
C ILE A 944 41.78 -1.18 -38.90
N LEU A 945 42.01 -1.34 -37.60
CA LEU A 945 41.79 -0.29 -36.62
C LEU A 945 42.80 0.86 -36.76
N LYS A 946 44.03 0.58 -37.22
CA LYS A 946 45.06 1.58 -37.52
C LYS A 946 44.79 2.32 -38.83
N THR A 947 44.22 1.66 -39.84
CA THR A 947 43.82 2.29 -41.11
C THR A 947 42.57 3.18 -40.97
N ASN A 948 41.68 2.90 -40.01
CA ASN A 948 40.44 3.64 -39.78
C ASN A 948 40.56 4.84 -38.81
N ILE A 949 41.74 5.48 -38.73
CA ILE A 949 41.86 6.80 -38.09
C ILE A 949 41.52 7.86 -39.15
N LEU A 950 40.30 8.41 -39.05
CA LEU A 950 39.68 9.49 -39.86
C LEU A 950 39.04 9.06 -41.18
N GLU A 951 37.72 8.82 -41.15
CA GLU A 951 36.70 9.64 -41.83
C GLU A 951 35.29 9.35 -41.28
#